data_AF-A0A2G6G2R1-F1
#
_entry.id   AF-A0A2G6G2R1-F1
#
_cell.length_a   1.000
_cell.length_b   1.000
_cell.length_c   1.000
_cell.angle_alpha   90.00
_cell.angle_beta   90.00
_cell.angle_gamma   90.00
#
_symmetry.space_group_name_H-M   'P 1'
#
loop_
_entity.id
_entity.type
_entity.pdbx_description
1 polymer ?
#
loop_
_entity_poly.entity_id
_entity_poly.type
_entity_poly.pdbx_seq_one_letter_code
_entity_poly.pdbx_strand_id
1 'polypeptide(L)'
;MEGASTASILAGLKSRWREDSAYLTRPLEVLRGVKRSDLRSDLIAGLTVAVVLLPQAIAYASIAELPPQVGLYTAMIGAVVGGLWGSSRHLHTGPTNASSLLVLATLVTVAQPGTPEFLVAAGYLAVLVGIIKLIMGLARLGVLVNFVADSVVVGFTAGAGILITVNQLKHLLRIPLPASPEVITTLKLLWENRTHLHLPSLYLGLGTIVLVVLLRRFVPRLPSALLGMVAASAVTAFMGLDALGVQVLGAIPRGLPPFKGLPLLSPDLLWELTAGALAVAAIGLVEAISSARNLAARSGQHLNSNQEFVGQGLASIATGFFSGYTTSGSFARSAINLEAGARTPMAGVFSGLFILVAMLLLAPLAVYLPRTALAGVLLVTAFGMVDRREMGKILRSSRGDSWVMISTLLGTVLLPLEFAVLAGVLVSFARYLIKSSTPTVVSVIPDPTFTHFEEPGGRSECPQLGIIRIEGSLYFGAVHHVEETIRRNQQQNPRQKFLLLRLNMVDHCDVSGIHMLAAVTSSYRRRGGDVYLDSVRPMVMEMLHLYGFDEVLGQANILNDKDTVSHLFHKVLHPGFCIYECPERVFAECQALPKDLRETPLAPETEIVEHEVDEITPSALKLVLEDPDDSILLIDVREPSEYRKWHISGAVNMPLRDLVEDVPLVTTDQSLVFVSRIGRRSALGAAIMQDFGMPNVFNLKGGMLAWQAAGYPQAVE
;
A
#
# COMPACT_ATOMS: atom_id res chain seq x y z
N MET A 1 -2.44 6.48 34.56
CA MET A 1 -1.81 7.11 33.37
C MET A 1 -1.50 8.57 33.70
N GLU A 2 -0.39 8.84 34.38
CA GLU A 2 0.15 10.19 34.58
C GLU A 2 1.63 10.00 34.92
N GLY A 3 2.53 10.34 33.98
CA GLY A 3 3.94 10.03 34.17
C GLY A 3 4.81 10.00 32.90
N ALA A 4 4.44 10.71 31.83
CA ALA A 4 5.47 11.13 30.87
C ALA A 4 6.25 12.26 31.53
N SER A 5 7.43 11.95 32.09
CA SER A 5 8.23 12.96 32.79
C SER A 5 8.50 14.13 31.85
N THR A 6 8.39 15.36 32.36
CA THR A 6 8.73 16.60 31.62
C THR A 6 10.11 16.53 30.95
N ALA A 7 11.02 15.71 31.48
CA ALA A 7 12.32 15.40 30.89
C ALA A 7 12.24 14.60 29.57
N SER A 8 11.31 13.66 29.41
CA SER A 8 11.14 12.91 28.15
C SER A 8 10.54 13.79 27.06
N ILE A 9 9.60 14.67 27.42
CA ILE A 9 9.01 15.67 26.51
C ILE A 9 10.08 16.69 26.08
N LEU A 10 10.89 17.21 27.02
CA LEU A 10 11.99 18.14 26.72
C LEU A 10 13.11 17.48 25.91
N ALA A 11 13.45 16.22 26.17
CA ALA A 11 14.42 15.46 25.37
C ALA A 11 13.91 15.21 23.94
N GLY A 12 12.62 14.86 23.80
CA GLY A 12 11.93 14.75 22.51
C GLY A 12 11.97 16.08 21.74
N LEU A 13 11.60 17.19 22.38
CA LEU A 13 11.67 18.53 21.79
C LEU A 13 13.09 18.93 21.37
N LYS A 14 14.11 18.62 22.19
CA LYS A 14 15.51 18.95 21.91
C LYS A 14 16.10 18.10 20.77
N SER A 15 15.72 16.81 20.68
CA SER A 15 16.07 15.95 19.55
C SER A 15 15.44 16.43 18.25
N ARG A 16 14.15 16.80 18.31
CA ARG A 16 13.39 17.32 17.18
C ARG A 16 13.93 18.67 16.71
N TRP A 17 14.29 19.57 17.62
CA TRP A 17 14.98 20.83 17.30
C TRP A 17 16.35 20.62 16.62
N ARG A 18 17.12 19.62 17.07
CA ARG A 18 18.40 19.26 16.44
C ARG A 18 18.21 18.73 15.02
N GLU A 19 17.19 17.92 14.79
CA GLU A 19 16.84 17.42 13.45
C GLU A 19 16.30 18.53 12.55
N ASP A 20 15.45 19.43 13.08
CA ASP A 20 14.84 20.49 12.29
C ASP A 20 15.86 21.60 11.94
N SER A 21 16.81 21.89 12.83
CA SER A 21 17.94 22.79 12.54
C SER A 21 18.93 22.22 11.51
N ALA A 22 18.94 20.89 11.30
CA ALA A 22 19.72 20.28 10.22
C ALA A 22 19.22 20.74 8.84
N TYR A 23 17.91 20.97 8.67
CA TYR A 23 17.36 21.42 7.38
C TYR A 23 17.91 22.78 6.93
N LEU A 24 18.15 23.69 7.88
CA LEU A 24 18.63 25.05 7.59
C LEU A 24 20.16 25.13 7.39
N THR A 25 20.91 24.18 7.96
CA THR A 25 22.38 24.15 7.85
C THR A 25 22.88 23.47 6.57
N ARG A 26 21.97 22.96 5.73
CA ARG A 26 22.28 22.28 4.47
C ARG A 26 23.29 23.00 3.55
N PRO A 27 23.23 24.32 3.34
CA PRO A 27 24.23 25.01 2.50
C PRO A 27 25.66 24.84 3.00
N LEU A 28 25.87 24.80 4.33
CA LEU A 28 27.19 24.57 4.91
C LEU A 28 27.69 23.16 4.62
N GLU A 29 26.81 22.16 4.66
CA GLU A 29 27.15 20.79 4.29
C GLU A 29 27.51 20.67 2.80
N VAL A 30 26.74 21.32 1.92
CA VAL A 30 27.02 21.37 0.48
C VAL A 30 28.40 21.98 0.24
N LEU A 31 28.68 23.15 0.81
CA LEU A 31 29.97 23.84 0.64
C LEU A 31 31.14 23.03 1.20
N ARG A 32 30.97 22.32 2.32
CA ARG A 32 32.01 21.45 2.90
C ARG A 32 32.22 20.15 2.11
N GLY A 33 31.17 19.64 1.46
CA GLY A 33 31.21 18.38 0.70
C GLY A 33 31.74 18.50 -0.73
N VAL A 34 31.78 19.72 -1.30
CA VAL A 34 32.23 19.96 -2.68
C VAL A 34 33.75 19.82 -2.79
N LYS A 35 34.19 18.90 -3.66
CA LYS A 35 35.61 18.75 -4.02
C LYS A 35 35.94 19.64 -5.21
N ARG A 36 37.18 20.15 -5.26
CA ARG A 36 37.66 20.95 -6.41
C ARG A 36 37.54 20.24 -7.75
N SER A 37 37.65 18.91 -7.75
CA SER A 37 37.46 18.06 -8.94
C SER A 37 36.06 18.12 -9.53
N ASP A 38 35.05 18.44 -8.73
CA ASP A 38 33.64 18.41 -9.15
C ASP A 38 33.19 19.76 -9.71
N LEU A 39 33.83 20.86 -9.28
CA LEU A 39 33.50 22.23 -9.70
C LEU A 39 33.52 22.43 -11.22
N ARG A 40 34.50 21.83 -11.91
CA ARG A 40 34.57 21.95 -13.38
C ARG A 40 33.36 21.32 -14.06
N SER A 41 32.96 20.13 -13.61
CA SER A 41 31.81 19.42 -14.16
C SER A 41 30.51 20.16 -13.84
N ASP A 42 30.37 20.64 -12.60
CA ASP A 42 29.20 21.39 -12.17
C ASP A 42 29.07 22.76 -12.87
N LEU A 43 30.19 23.43 -13.16
CA LEU A 43 30.21 24.68 -13.91
C LEU A 43 29.73 24.47 -15.35
N ILE A 44 30.23 23.42 -16.02
CA ILE A 44 29.84 23.06 -17.38
C ILE A 44 28.36 22.65 -17.41
N ALA A 45 27.92 21.84 -16.44
CA ALA A 45 26.53 21.43 -16.33
C ALA A 45 25.60 22.62 -16.06
N GLY A 46 25.97 23.50 -15.13
CA GLY A 46 25.25 24.74 -14.84
C GLY A 46 25.10 25.65 -16.05
N LEU A 47 26.18 25.85 -16.83
CA LEU A 47 26.13 26.63 -18.07
C LEU A 47 25.21 25.98 -19.11
N THR A 48 25.33 24.66 -19.28
CA THR A 48 24.51 23.90 -20.24
C THR A 48 23.02 24.03 -19.90
N VAL A 49 22.67 23.91 -18.62
CA VAL A 49 21.27 24.05 -18.18
C VAL A 49 20.80 25.50 -18.25
N ALA A 50 21.64 26.48 -17.93
CA ALA A 50 21.29 27.90 -18.02
C ALA A 50 20.87 28.30 -19.45
N VAL A 51 21.59 27.84 -20.48
CA VAL A 51 21.26 28.11 -21.89
C VAL A 51 19.89 27.55 -22.27
N VAL A 52 19.51 26.39 -21.72
CA VAL A 52 18.20 25.76 -21.93
C VAL A 52 17.11 26.45 -21.11
N LEU A 53 17.43 26.86 -19.89
CA LEU A 53 16.50 27.45 -18.94
C LEU A 53 16.08 28.86 -19.35
N LEU A 54 16.98 29.65 -19.90
CA LEU A 54 16.71 31.04 -20.29
C LEU A 54 15.46 31.18 -21.21
N PRO A 55 15.37 30.49 -22.36
CA PRO A 55 14.18 30.55 -23.21
C PRO A 55 12.92 29.97 -22.55
N GLN A 56 13.08 28.91 -21.75
CA GLN A 56 11.96 28.27 -21.07
C GLN A 56 11.36 29.18 -19.99
N ALA A 57 12.20 29.88 -19.23
CA ALA A 57 11.77 30.80 -18.19
C ALA A 57 10.92 31.94 -18.75
N ILE A 58 11.33 32.50 -19.89
CA ILE A 58 10.56 33.52 -20.64
C ILE A 58 9.21 32.94 -21.07
N ALA A 59 9.20 31.78 -21.72
CA ALA A 59 7.97 31.14 -22.20
C ALA A 59 7.00 30.80 -21.06
N TYR A 60 7.50 30.27 -19.94
CA TYR A 60 6.69 29.92 -18.78
C TYR A 60 6.16 31.14 -18.04
N ALA A 61 6.87 32.27 -18.03
CA ALA A 61 6.30 33.52 -17.54
C ALA A 61 5.13 33.98 -18.42
N SER A 62 5.26 33.88 -19.75
CA SER A 62 4.17 34.22 -20.67
C SER A 62 2.94 33.33 -20.50
N ILE A 63 3.10 32.05 -20.16
CA ILE A 63 1.98 31.16 -19.81
C ILE A 63 1.28 31.62 -18.53
N ALA A 64 2.02 32.17 -17.57
CA ALA A 64 1.46 32.75 -16.36
C ALA A 64 0.89 34.18 -16.59
N GLU A 65 0.89 34.67 -17.83
CA GLU A 65 0.61 36.07 -18.20
C GLU A 65 1.44 37.10 -17.42
N LEU A 66 2.67 36.71 -17.07
CA LEU A 66 3.66 37.54 -16.39
C LEU A 66 4.71 38.05 -17.39
N PRO A 67 5.31 39.23 -17.13
CA PRO A 67 6.42 39.75 -17.92
C PRO A 67 7.60 38.76 -18.01
N PRO A 68 8.32 38.68 -19.14
CA PRO A 68 9.47 37.78 -19.32
C PRO A 68 10.55 37.87 -18.22
N GLN A 69 10.78 39.06 -17.68
CA GLN A 69 11.72 39.33 -16.57
C GLN A 69 11.42 38.47 -15.35
N VAL A 70 10.14 38.34 -15.02
CA VAL A 70 9.64 37.63 -13.83
C VAL A 70 9.99 36.15 -13.93
N GLY A 71 9.93 35.57 -15.13
CA GLY A 71 10.41 34.21 -15.41
C GLY A 71 11.90 34.02 -15.14
N LEU A 72 12.72 34.96 -15.62
CA LEU A 72 14.17 34.90 -15.44
C LEU A 72 14.58 35.08 -13.98
N TYR A 73 13.90 35.95 -13.23
CA TYR A 73 14.09 36.11 -11.79
C TYR A 73 13.76 34.82 -11.03
N THR A 74 12.61 34.20 -11.33
CA THR A 74 12.22 32.91 -10.78
C THR A 74 13.24 31.82 -11.08
N ALA A 75 13.74 31.76 -12.30
CA ALA A 75 14.72 30.78 -12.74
C ALA A 75 16.06 30.95 -12.02
N MET A 76 16.55 32.18 -11.90
CA MET A 76 17.82 32.49 -11.26
C MET A 76 17.80 32.15 -9.76
N ILE A 77 16.83 32.70 -9.03
CA ILE A 77 16.77 32.58 -7.58
C ILE A 77 16.34 31.18 -7.16
N GLY A 78 15.37 30.61 -7.88
CA GLY A 78 14.93 29.24 -7.68
C GLY A 78 16.07 28.24 -7.82
N ALA A 79 16.92 28.40 -8.83
CA ALA A 79 18.07 27.51 -9.05
C ALA A 79 19.11 27.59 -7.92
N VAL A 80 19.43 28.80 -7.46
CA VAL A 80 20.40 29.02 -6.38
C VAL A 80 19.87 28.48 -5.05
N VAL A 81 18.67 28.89 -4.64
CA VAL A 81 18.10 28.50 -3.35
C VAL A 81 17.74 27.02 -3.34
N GLY A 82 17.14 26.51 -4.42
CA GLY A 82 16.84 25.10 -4.57
C GLY A 82 18.08 24.21 -4.55
N GLY A 83 19.19 24.65 -5.16
CA GLY A 83 20.45 23.92 -5.09
C GLY A 83 21.10 23.91 -3.70
N LEU A 84 21.01 25.01 -2.95
CA LEU A 84 21.65 25.13 -1.64
C LEU A 84 20.87 24.46 -0.50
N TRP A 85 19.53 24.50 -0.54
CA TRP A 85 18.66 23.92 0.50
C TRP A 85 17.95 22.63 0.07
N GLY A 86 17.99 22.24 -1.20
CA GLY A 86 17.45 20.97 -1.67
C GLY A 86 18.28 19.76 -1.22
N SER A 87 17.67 18.57 -1.32
CA SER A 87 18.37 17.32 -1.06
C SER A 87 19.04 16.78 -2.32
N SER A 88 18.39 16.90 -3.48
CA SER A 88 18.86 16.34 -4.74
C SER A 88 20.07 17.10 -5.28
N ARG A 89 21.08 16.37 -5.76
CA ARG A 89 22.27 16.92 -6.42
C ARG A 89 22.00 17.40 -7.84
N HIS A 90 20.94 16.89 -8.46
CA HIS A 90 20.70 17.07 -9.88
C HIS A 90 19.38 17.77 -10.19
N LEU A 91 18.43 17.82 -9.23
CA LEU A 91 17.16 18.49 -9.44
C LEU A 91 17.39 19.99 -9.67
N HIS A 92 16.83 20.49 -10.75
CA HIS A 92 16.90 21.90 -11.09
C HIS A 92 15.57 22.59 -10.82
N THR A 93 15.58 23.42 -9.78
CA THR A 93 14.46 24.24 -9.34
C THR A 93 14.32 25.50 -10.21
N GLY A 94 13.09 25.91 -10.49
CA GLY A 94 12.79 27.12 -11.28
C GLY A 94 11.32 27.14 -11.74
N PRO A 95 10.95 27.97 -12.73
CA PRO A 95 9.60 27.98 -13.27
C PRO A 95 9.33 26.69 -14.06
N THR A 96 8.10 26.21 -14.03
CA THR A 96 7.65 25.02 -14.79
C THR A 96 6.34 25.32 -15.51
N ASN A 97 6.04 24.55 -16.55
CA ASN A 97 4.78 24.71 -17.29
C ASN A 97 3.55 24.53 -16.39
N ALA A 98 3.55 23.48 -15.55
CA ALA A 98 2.45 23.19 -14.63
C ALA A 98 2.29 24.30 -13.59
N SER A 99 3.40 24.73 -12.95
CA SER A 99 3.34 25.82 -11.98
C SER A 99 2.83 27.12 -12.61
N SER A 100 3.23 27.44 -13.85
CA SER A 100 2.80 28.67 -14.53
C SER A 100 1.32 28.68 -14.85
N LEU A 101 0.77 27.56 -15.33
CA LEU A 101 -0.65 27.47 -15.64
C LEU A 101 -1.52 27.57 -14.38
N LEU A 102 -1.10 26.92 -13.29
CA LEU A 102 -1.82 26.99 -12.01
C LEU A 102 -1.71 28.37 -11.37
N VAL A 103 -0.56 29.03 -11.51
CA VAL A 103 -0.40 30.43 -11.11
C VAL A 103 -1.37 31.31 -11.88
N LEU A 104 -1.45 31.19 -13.22
CA LEU A 104 -2.44 31.95 -14.00
C LEU A 104 -3.85 31.68 -13.49
N ALA A 105 -4.25 30.40 -13.42
CA ALA A 105 -5.60 29.99 -13.00
C ALA A 105 -5.98 30.50 -11.60
N THR A 106 -4.99 30.65 -10.71
CA THR A 106 -5.18 31.18 -9.36
C THR A 106 -5.22 32.71 -9.35
N LEU A 107 -4.36 33.38 -10.13
CA LEU A 107 -4.23 34.83 -10.07
C LEU A 107 -5.35 35.57 -10.80
N VAL A 108 -5.91 35.01 -11.87
CA VAL A 108 -7.00 35.64 -12.63
C VAL A 108 -8.28 35.82 -11.82
N THR A 109 -8.44 35.11 -10.71
CA THR A 109 -9.60 35.27 -9.83
C THR A 109 -9.48 36.48 -8.91
N VAL A 110 -8.27 37.05 -8.74
CA VAL A 110 -8.00 38.14 -7.78
C VAL A 110 -7.47 39.41 -8.45
N ALA A 111 -6.83 39.31 -9.62
CA ALA A 111 -6.25 40.45 -10.32
C ALA A 111 -6.29 40.26 -11.84
N GLN A 112 -6.38 41.37 -12.56
CA GLN A 112 -6.35 41.34 -14.02
C GLN A 112 -4.91 41.21 -14.54
N PRO A 113 -4.67 40.34 -15.53
CA PRO A 113 -3.36 40.22 -16.19
C PRO A 113 -2.84 41.57 -16.71
N GLY A 114 -1.53 41.78 -16.57
CA GLY A 114 -0.86 43.00 -17.02
C GLY A 114 -0.88 44.17 -16.04
N THR A 115 -1.59 44.08 -14.90
CA THR A 115 -1.58 45.16 -13.89
C THR A 115 -0.45 45.00 -12.85
N PRO A 116 -0.05 46.08 -12.16
CA PRO A 116 0.90 46.01 -11.05
C PRO A 116 0.45 45.10 -9.90
N GLU A 117 -0.86 45.03 -9.66
CA GLU A 117 -1.48 44.19 -8.63
C GLU A 117 -1.29 42.71 -8.95
N PHE A 118 -1.44 42.31 -10.22
CA PHE A 118 -1.20 40.93 -10.66
C PHE A 118 0.24 40.49 -10.38
N LEU A 119 1.21 41.38 -10.59
CA LEU A 119 2.62 41.13 -10.25
C LEU A 119 2.85 40.99 -8.73
N VAL A 120 2.15 41.77 -7.91
CA VAL A 120 2.22 41.65 -6.44
C VAL A 120 1.60 40.34 -5.98
N ALA A 121 0.42 39.99 -6.52
CA ALA A 121 -0.28 38.75 -6.22
C ALA A 121 0.55 37.51 -6.60
N ALA A 122 1.28 37.55 -7.72
CA ALA A 122 2.18 36.47 -8.12
C ALA A 122 3.32 36.22 -7.11
N GLY A 123 3.97 37.29 -6.64
CA GLY A 123 5.00 37.20 -5.60
C GLY A 123 4.44 36.76 -4.25
N TYR A 124 3.26 37.26 -3.88
CA TYR A 124 2.54 36.87 -2.67
C TYR A 124 2.17 35.37 -2.68
N LEU A 125 1.58 34.90 -3.78
CA LEU A 125 1.25 33.49 -3.99
C LEU A 125 2.50 32.61 -3.90
N ALA A 126 3.63 33.05 -4.44
CA ALA A 126 4.90 32.33 -4.33
C ALA A 126 5.36 32.16 -2.87
N VAL A 127 5.24 33.21 -2.05
CA VAL A 127 5.55 33.15 -0.62
C VAL A 127 4.60 32.20 0.11
N LEU A 128 3.28 32.29 -0.12
CA LEU A 128 2.32 31.37 0.49
C LEU A 128 2.59 29.91 0.13
N VAL A 129 2.78 29.63 -1.17
CA VAL A 129 3.16 28.30 -1.65
C VAL A 129 4.42 27.82 -0.95
N GLY A 130 5.44 28.69 -0.85
CA GLY A 130 6.69 28.35 -0.21
C GLY A 130 6.56 28.05 1.28
N ILE A 131 5.72 28.81 2.00
CA ILE A 131 5.39 28.55 3.42
C ILE A 131 4.70 27.20 3.58
N ILE A 132 3.70 26.89 2.74
CA ILE A 132 2.99 25.61 2.77
C ILE A 132 3.98 24.46 2.55
N LYS A 133 4.84 24.54 1.53
CA LYS A 133 5.88 23.53 1.25
C LYS A 133 6.85 23.35 2.43
N LEU A 134 7.26 24.46 3.04
CA LEU A 134 8.13 24.46 4.21
C LEU A 134 7.46 23.75 5.39
N ILE A 135 6.20 24.07 5.70
CA ILE A 135 5.41 23.41 6.74
C ILE A 135 5.30 21.91 6.47
N MET A 136 5.01 21.50 5.24
CA MET A 136 4.92 20.09 4.87
C MET A 136 6.25 19.35 5.05
N GLY A 137 7.37 19.99 4.73
CA GLY A 137 8.72 19.45 4.96
C GLY A 137 9.04 19.26 6.44
N LEU A 138 8.74 20.28 7.25
CA LEU A 138 8.95 20.24 8.72
C LEU A 138 8.00 19.24 9.41
N ALA A 139 6.79 19.06 8.88
CA ALA A 139 5.83 18.05 9.33
C ALA A 139 6.18 16.62 8.88
N ARG A 140 7.30 16.44 8.15
CA ARG A 140 7.82 15.15 7.67
C ARG A 140 6.87 14.40 6.73
N LEU A 141 6.05 15.13 5.97
CA LEU A 141 5.10 14.55 5.03
C LEU A 141 5.76 13.92 3.78
N GLY A 142 7.07 14.08 3.62
CA GLY A 142 7.85 13.43 2.57
C GLY A 142 7.92 11.90 2.69
N VAL A 143 7.45 11.29 3.80
CA VAL A 143 7.33 9.83 3.94
C VAL A 143 6.38 9.21 2.92
N LEU A 144 5.31 9.94 2.54
CA LEU A 144 4.31 9.47 1.56
C LEU A 144 4.91 9.20 0.18
N VAL A 145 6.09 9.77 -0.07
CA VAL A 145 6.84 9.61 -1.31
C VAL A 145 7.58 8.26 -1.39
N ASN A 146 7.85 7.61 -0.26
CA ASN A 146 8.62 6.36 -0.24
C ASN A 146 7.88 5.18 -0.88
N PHE A 147 6.58 5.32 -1.13
CA PHE A 147 5.74 4.29 -1.74
C PHE A 147 5.76 4.28 -3.28
N VAL A 148 6.61 5.09 -3.91
CA VAL A 148 6.81 5.08 -5.37
C VAL A 148 7.67 3.88 -5.76
N ALA A 149 7.07 2.87 -6.38
CA ALA A 149 7.78 1.69 -6.87
C ALA A 149 8.69 2.00 -8.08
N ASP A 150 9.76 1.21 -8.26
CA ASP A 150 10.69 1.37 -9.39
C ASP A 150 10.00 1.22 -10.76
N SER A 151 8.96 0.39 -10.85
CA SER A 151 8.12 0.24 -12.05
C SER A 151 7.40 1.53 -12.43
N VAL A 152 6.96 2.33 -11.45
CA VAL A 152 6.40 3.67 -11.67
C VAL A 152 7.46 4.58 -12.25
N VAL A 153 8.67 4.59 -11.65
CA VAL A 153 9.78 5.43 -12.09
C VAL A 153 10.18 5.13 -13.54
N VAL A 154 10.34 3.85 -13.90
CA VAL A 154 10.70 3.44 -15.27
C VAL A 154 9.60 3.83 -16.26
N GLY A 155 8.33 3.52 -15.96
CA GLY A 155 7.19 3.88 -16.81
C GLY A 155 7.07 5.39 -17.04
N PHE A 156 7.23 6.17 -15.96
CA PHE A 156 7.24 7.62 -15.99
C PHE A 156 8.39 8.19 -16.84
N THR A 157 9.62 7.68 -16.67
CA THR A 157 10.79 8.14 -17.44
C THR A 157 10.57 7.97 -18.94
N ALA A 158 10.09 6.78 -19.33
CA ALA A 158 9.83 6.47 -20.72
C ALA A 158 8.69 7.35 -21.29
N GLY A 159 7.62 7.54 -20.52
CA GLY A 159 6.50 8.41 -20.91
C GLY A 159 6.91 9.87 -21.05
N ALA A 160 7.69 10.39 -20.11
CA ALA A 160 8.24 11.76 -20.17
C ALA A 160 9.14 11.94 -21.39
N GLY A 161 9.92 10.91 -21.77
CA GLY A 161 10.75 10.94 -22.98
C GLY A 161 9.91 11.04 -24.25
N ILE A 162 8.80 10.29 -24.33
CA ILE A 162 7.84 10.37 -25.43
C ILE A 162 7.18 11.76 -25.47
N LEU A 163 6.70 12.26 -24.32
CA LEU A 163 6.06 13.57 -24.20
C LEU A 163 7.00 14.70 -24.64
N ILE A 164 8.25 14.70 -24.17
CA ILE A 164 9.26 15.69 -24.58
C ILE A 164 9.47 15.58 -26.09
N THR A 165 9.63 14.36 -26.62
CA THR A 165 9.85 14.14 -28.06
C THR A 165 8.75 14.77 -28.89
N VAL A 166 7.49 14.49 -28.59
CA VAL A 166 6.34 15.04 -29.33
C VAL A 166 6.26 16.56 -29.19
N ASN A 167 6.46 17.09 -27.98
CA ASN A 167 6.38 18.53 -27.74
C ASN A 167 7.52 19.32 -28.38
N GLN A 168 8.66 18.70 -28.68
CA GLN A 168 9.76 19.35 -29.39
C GLN A 168 9.58 19.35 -30.92
N LEU A 169 8.74 18.48 -31.49
CA LEU A 169 8.55 18.42 -32.95
C LEU A 169 8.06 19.73 -33.55
N LYS A 170 7.17 20.47 -32.87
CA LYS A 170 6.68 21.77 -33.35
C LYS A 170 7.80 22.81 -33.49
N HIS A 171 8.79 22.77 -32.60
CA HIS A 171 9.95 23.68 -32.62
C HIS A 171 10.98 23.26 -33.68
N LEU A 172 11.17 21.95 -33.86
CA LEU A 172 12.04 21.40 -34.90
C LEU A 172 11.51 21.71 -36.32
N LEU A 173 10.20 21.54 -36.53
CA LEU A 173 9.52 21.76 -37.80
C LEU A 173 9.13 23.23 -38.04
N ARG A 174 9.21 24.07 -36.99
CA ARG A 174 8.74 25.47 -36.94
C ARG A 174 7.27 25.62 -37.33
N ILE A 175 6.41 24.71 -36.86
CA ILE A 175 4.97 24.79 -37.06
C ILE A 175 4.38 25.61 -35.90
N PRO A 176 3.65 26.71 -36.16
CA PRO A 176 3.08 27.55 -35.13
C PRO A 176 1.87 26.86 -34.48
N LEU A 177 2.14 26.07 -33.44
CA LEU A 177 1.11 25.39 -32.65
C LEU A 177 1.02 25.99 -31.25
N PRO A 178 -0.19 26.10 -30.68
CA PRO A 178 -0.34 26.43 -29.27
C PRO A 178 0.39 25.41 -28.39
N ALA A 179 0.76 25.81 -27.18
CA ALA A 179 1.24 24.86 -26.19
C ALA A 179 0.06 23.98 -25.74
N SER A 180 0.22 22.65 -25.86
CA SER A 180 -0.74 21.69 -25.33
C SER A 180 0.02 20.67 -24.46
N PRO A 181 -0.53 20.30 -23.28
CA PRO A 181 0.00 19.19 -22.50
C PRO A 181 -0.34 17.83 -23.12
N GLU A 182 -1.29 17.76 -24.06
CA GLU A 182 -1.80 16.51 -24.62
C GLU A 182 -1.03 16.06 -25.87
N VAL A 183 -0.44 14.86 -25.80
CA VAL A 183 0.33 14.26 -26.89
C VAL A 183 -0.53 14.03 -28.13
N ILE A 184 -1.73 13.46 -27.95
CA ILE A 184 -2.63 13.10 -29.06
C ILE A 184 -3.06 14.34 -29.84
N THR A 185 -3.47 15.39 -29.13
CA THR A 185 -3.87 16.67 -29.71
C THR A 185 -2.71 17.32 -30.46
N THR A 186 -1.51 17.29 -29.88
CA THR A 186 -0.29 17.82 -30.53
C THR A 186 0.05 17.06 -31.82
N LEU A 187 -0.04 15.73 -31.83
CA LEU A 187 0.20 14.91 -33.02
C LEU A 187 -0.82 15.18 -34.14
N LYS A 188 -2.11 15.30 -33.79
CA LYS A 188 -3.17 15.66 -34.76
C LYS A 188 -2.88 17.03 -35.39
N LEU A 189 -2.60 18.03 -34.57
CA LEU A 189 -2.30 19.39 -35.03
C LEU A 189 -1.03 19.45 -35.91
N LEU A 190 0.02 18.69 -35.55
CA LEU A 190 1.23 18.57 -36.37
C LEU A 190 0.93 17.95 -37.74
N TRP A 191 0.07 16.92 -37.78
CA TRP A 191 -0.32 16.26 -39.01
C TRP A 191 -1.16 17.17 -39.92
N GLU A 192 -2.12 17.89 -39.34
CA GLU A 192 -2.98 18.84 -40.06
C GLU A 192 -2.17 19.99 -40.66
N ASN A 193 -1.20 20.52 -39.91
CA ASN A 193 -0.39 21.68 -40.31
C ASN A 193 0.95 21.32 -40.97
N ARG A 194 1.12 20.08 -41.44
CA ARG A 194 2.39 19.57 -42.01
C ARG A 194 2.89 20.36 -43.24
N THR A 195 1.99 21.06 -43.93
CA THR A 195 2.30 21.90 -45.09
C THR A 195 3.06 23.19 -44.72
N HIS A 196 3.01 23.63 -43.46
CA HIS A 196 3.72 24.81 -42.95
C HIS A 196 5.17 24.53 -42.52
N LEU A 197 5.74 23.40 -42.95
CA LEU A 197 7.08 22.97 -42.57
C LEU A 197 8.14 23.96 -43.08
N HIS A 198 9.02 24.40 -42.17
CA HIS A 198 10.11 25.32 -42.52
C HIS A 198 11.44 24.58 -42.67
N LEU A 199 11.85 24.33 -43.91
CA LEU A 199 13.05 23.55 -44.24
C LEU A 199 14.35 24.07 -43.57
N PRO A 200 14.66 25.39 -43.55
CA PRO A 200 15.88 25.87 -42.88
C PRO A 200 15.92 25.53 -41.39
N SER A 201 14.77 25.60 -40.70
CA SER A 201 14.68 25.25 -39.28
C SER A 201 14.86 23.76 -39.05
N LEU A 202 14.30 22.93 -39.94
CA LEU A 202 14.44 21.48 -39.89
C LEU A 202 15.91 21.05 -40.08
N TYR A 203 16.58 21.58 -41.11
CA TYR A 203 17.99 21.24 -41.36
C TYR A 203 18.91 21.69 -40.23
N LEU A 204 18.70 22.89 -39.68
CA LEU A 204 19.48 23.37 -38.54
C LEU A 204 19.28 22.50 -37.29
N GLY A 205 18.04 22.09 -37.02
CA GLY A 205 17.72 21.22 -35.89
C GLY A 205 18.28 19.81 -36.06
N LEU A 206 18.11 19.19 -37.23
CA LEU A 206 18.71 17.88 -37.55
C LEU A 206 20.23 17.94 -37.52
N GLY A 207 20.85 19.00 -38.05
CA GLY A 207 22.28 19.23 -37.97
C GLY A 207 22.76 19.33 -36.52
N THR A 208 22.00 20.00 -35.66
CA THR A 208 22.28 20.06 -34.21
C THR A 208 22.20 18.67 -33.58
N ILE A 209 21.17 17.88 -33.89
CA ILE A 209 21.03 16.49 -33.39
C ILE A 209 22.23 15.64 -33.82
N VAL A 210 22.57 15.65 -35.11
CA VAL A 210 23.70 14.89 -35.66
C VAL A 210 24.99 15.30 -34.97
N LEU A 211 25.25 16.60 -34.85
CA LEU A 211 26.45 17.11 -34.18
C LEU A 211 26.52 16.65 -32.72
N VAL A 212 25.42 16.75 -31.97
CA VAL A 212 25.37 16.30 -30.57
C VAL A 212 25.64 14.80 -30.46
N VAL A 213 25.02 13.97 -31.31
CA VAL A 213 25.22 12.52 -31.33
C VAL A 213 26.65 12.15 -31.69
N LEU A 214 27.23 12.80 -32.70
CA LEU A 214 28.63 12.59 -33.09
C LEU A 214 29.59 12.98 -31.97
N LEU A 215 29.37 14.14 -31.33
CA LEU A 215 30.17 14.57 -30.18
C LEU A 215 30.06 13.59 -29.01
N ARG A 216 28.86 13.07 -28.70
CA ARG A 216 28.68 12.03 -27.67
C ARG A 216 29.41 10.74 -28.02
N ARG A 217 29.45 10.36 -29.30
CA ARG A 217 30.07 9.12 -29.76
C ARG A 217 31.59 9.19 -29.77
N PHE A 218 32.15 10.29 -30.27
CA PHE A 218 33.59 10.42 -30.53
C PHE A 218 34.34 11.19 -29.45
N VAL A 219 33.70 12.17 -28.80
CA VAL A 219 34.33 13.01 -27.78
C VAL A 219 33.43 13.17 -26.54
N PRO A 220 33.07 12.06 -25.86
CA PRO A 220 32.09 12.07 -24.77
C PRO A 220 32.46 12.95 -23.57
N ARG A 221 33.71 13.41 -23.50
CA ARG A 221 34.19 14.33 -22.45
C ARG A 221 33.74 15.78 -22.64
N LEU A 222 33.26 16.14 -23.84
CA LEU A 222 32.81 17.50 -24.15
C LEU A 222 31.30 17.67 -23.90
N PRO A 223 30.84 18.86 -23.50
CA PRO A 223 29.42 19.14 -23.31
C PRO A 223 28.72 19.26 -24.67
N SER A 224 28.37 18.11 -25.24
CA SER A 224 27.76 17.97 -26.57
C SER A 224 26.56 18.89 -26.79
N ALA A 225 25.67 19.01 -25.80
CA ALA A 225 24.52 19.90 -25.83
C ALA A 225 24.90 21.37 -25.99
N LEU A 226 25.83 21.86 -25.16
CA LEU A 226 26.30 23.24 -25.21
C LEU A 226 27.01 23.55 -26.54
N LEU A 227 27.90 22.67 -26.98
CA LEU A 227 28.62 22.83 -28.25
C LEU A 227 27.66 22.82 -29.45
N GLY A 228 26.63 21.96 -29.42
CA GLY A 228 25.58 21.94 -30.43
C GLY A 228 24.82 23.27 -30.52
N MET A 229 24.43 23.84 -29.37
CA MET A 229 23.75 25.13 -29.32
C MET A 229 24.64 26.28 -29.80
N VAL A 230 25.91 26.32 -29.36
CA VAL A 230 26.88 27.34 -29.80
C VAL A 230 27.12 27.26 -31.30
N ALA A 231 27.34 26.06 -31.84
CA ALA A 231 27.53 25.86 -33.28
C ALA A 231 26.29 26.30 -34.08
N ALA A 232 25.09 25.92 -33.64
CA ALA A 232 23.85 26.34 -34.30
C ALA A 232 23.66 27.86 -34.24
N SER A 233 24.01 28.50 -33.12
CA SER A 233 23.91 29.95 -32.96
C SER A 233 24.90 30.69 -33.85
N ALA A 234 26.13 30.17 -33.99
CA ALA A 234 27.12 30.68 -34.93
C ALA A 234 26.64 30.57 -36.38
N VAL A 235 26.10 29.40 -36.78
CA VAL A 235 25.53 29.20 -38.12
C VAL A 235 24.39 30.18 -38.38
N THR A 236 23.48 30.37 -37.41
CA THR A 236 22.39 31.34 -37.53
C THR A 236 22.90 32.76 -37.69
N ALA A 237 23.90 33.18 -36.91
CA ALA A 237 24.48 34.51 -36.99
C ALA A 237 25.23 34.77 -38.30
N PHE A 238 26.07 33.82 -38.76
CA PHE A 238 26.88 34.00 -39.97
C PHE A 238 26.07 33.89 -41.26
N MET A 239 25.04 33.05 -41.29
CA MET A 239 24.21 32.84 -42.48
C MET A 239 22.93 33.68 -42.49
N GLY A 240 22.70 34.51 -41.46
CA GLY A 240 21.48 35.32 -41.34
C GLY A 240 20.20 34.48 -41.35
N LEU A 241 20.21 33.31 -40.70
CA LEU A 241 19.07 32.39 -40.78
C LEU A 241 17.82 32.93 -40.07
N ASP A 242 17.99 33.86 -39.15
CA ASP A 242 16.91 34.62 -38.52
C ASP A 242 16.14 35.47 -39.55
N ALA A 243 16.84 36.09 -40.51
CA ALA A 243 16.23 36.80 -41.64
C ALA A 243 15.50 35.85 -42.60
N LEU A 244 15.95 34.59 -42.70
CA LEU A 244 15.24 33.51 -43.40
C LEU A 244 14.08 32.92 -42.56
N GLY A 245 13.75 33.54 -41.44
CA GLY A 245 12.63 33.21 -40.58
C GLY A 245 12.92 32.18 -39.49
N VAL A 246 14.13 31.64 -39.35
CA VAL A 246 14.41 30.72 -38.23
C VAL A 246 14.09 31.42 -36.90
N GLN A 247 13.19 30.81 -36.11
CA GLN A 247 12.78 31.41 -34.85
C GLN A 247 13.93 31.36 -33.83
N VAL A 248 14.35 32.55 -33.42
CA VAL A 248 15.35 32.77 -32.38
C VAL A 248 14.69 33.18 -31.06
N LEU A 249 15.46 33.25 -29.99
CA LEU A 249 14.95 33.63 -28.68
C LEU A 249 14.55 35.11 -28.59
N GLY A 250 15.31 36.01 -29.22
CA GLY A 250 15.05 37.45 -29.21
C GLY A 250 15.74 38.18 -28.03
N ALA A 251 15.34 39.44 -27.81
CA ALA A 251 15.98 40.29 -26.80
C ALA A 251 15.67 39.82 -25.37
N ILE A 252 16.72 39.64 -24.56
CA ILE A 252 16.59 39.32 -23.13
C ILE A 252 16.44 40.63 -22.34
N PRO A 253 15.43 40.75 -21.47
CA PRO A 253 15.33 41.88 -20.58
C PRO A 253 16.55 42.04 -19.66
N ARG A 254 17.04 43.29 -19.53
CA ARG A 254 18.14 43.63 -18.62
C ARG A 254 17.57 44.12 -17.28
N GLY A 255 18.08 43.59 -16.18
CA GLY A 255 17.72 44.05 -14.83
C GLY A 255 18.12 43.06 -13.76
N LEU A 256 18.48 43.58 -12.58
CA LEU A 256 18.58 42.77 -11.37
C LEU A 256 17.18 42.59 -10.78
N PRO A 257 16.88 41.45 -10.13
CA PRO A 257 15.60 41.25 -9.46
C PRO A 257 15.44 42.27 -8.33
N PRO A 258 14.47 43.19 -8.40
CA PRO A 258 14.26 44.12 -7.31
C PRO A 258 13.61 43.38 -6.13
N PHE A 259 14.06 43.71 -4.92
CA PHE A 259 13.35 43.31 -3.70
C PHE A 259 12.00 44.04 -3.67
N LYS A 260 10.91 43.29 -3.47
CA LYS A 260 9.54 43.82 -3.48
C LYS A 260 8.91 43.63 -2.10
N GLY A 261 8.47 44.74 -1.51
CA GLY A 261 7.63 44.68 -0.31
C GLY A 261 6.28 44.05 -0.67
N LEU A 262 5.97 42.90 -0.08
CA LEU A 262 4.70 42.20 -0.28
C LEU A 262 3.75 42.50 0.89
N PRO A 263 2.43 42.66 0.64
CA PRO A 263 1.45 42.95 1.69
C PRO A 263 1.11 41.69 2.50
N LEU A 264 2.10 41.07 3.15
CA LEU A 264 1.97 39.77 3.86
C LEU A 264 0.88 39.77 4.94
N LEU A 265 0.52 40.94 5.47
CA LEU A 265 -0.49 41.11 6.50
C LEU A 265 -1.90 41.40 5.95
N SER A 266 -2.11 41.41 4.63
CA SER A 266 -3.43 41.55 4.03
C SER A 266 -4.25 40.27 4.24
N PRO A 267 -5.33 40.30 5.05
CA PRO A 267 -6.16 39.11 5.29
C PRO A 267 -6.96 38.70 4.05
N ASP A 268 -7.33 39.68 3.22
CA ASP A 268 -8.15 39.46 2.02
C ASP A 268 -7.40 38.62 0.99
N LEU A 269 -6.17 39.02 0.63
CA LEU A 269 -5.31 38.26 -0.27
C LEU A 269 -4.95 36.88 0.31
N LEU A 270 -4.81 36.75 1.63
CA LEU A 270 -4.56 35.48 2.28
C LEU A 270 -5.72 34.51 2.00
N TRP A 271 -6.96 34.90 2.29
CA TRP A 271 -8.13 34.03 2.10
C TRP A 271 -8.42 33.71 0.64
N GLU A 272 -8.30 34.68 -0.26
CA GLU A 272 -8.54 34.46 -1.68
C GLU A 272 -7.51 33.51 -2.31
N LEU A 273 -6.23 33.61 -1.91
CA LEU A 273 -5.15 32.84 -2.53
C LEU A 273 -4.82 31.54 -1.79
N THR A 274 -5.29 31.30 -0.56
CA THR A 274 -4.90 30.12 0.23
C THR A 274 -5.25 28.80 -0.48
N ALA A 275 -6.45 28.68 -1.04
CA ALA A 275 -6.88 27.46 -1.73
C ALA A 275 -6.02 27.18 -2.97
N GLY A 276 -5.77 28.21 -3.80
CA GLY A 276 -4.89 28.12 -4.96
C GLY A 276 -3.43 27.86 -4.57
N ALA A 277 -2.95 28.49 -3.50
CA ALA A 277 -1.61 28.26 -2.96
C ALA A 277 -1.42 26.82 -2.50
N LEU A 278 -2.42 26.22 -1.85
CA LEU A 278 -2.39 24.81 -1.46
C LEU A 278 -2.33 23.89 -2.68
N ALA A 279 -3.13 24.15 -3.71
CA ALA A 279 -3.12 23.36 -4.94
C ALA A 279 -1.77 23.47 -5.68
N VAL A 280 -1.25 24.69 -5.84
CA VAL A 280 0.06 24.97 -6.47
C VAL A 280 1.20 24.35 -5.65
N ALA A 281 1.12 24.39 -4.31
CA ALA A 281 2.11 23.77 -3.43
C ALA A 281 2.11 22.25 -3.58
N ALA A 282 0.94 21.62 -3.50
CA ALA A 282 0.79 20.17 -3.62
C ALA A 282 1.30 19.67 -4.97
N ILE A 283 0.85 20.28 -6.07
CA ILE A 283 1.28 19.88 -7.42
C ILE A 283 2.78 20.12 -7.63
N GLY A 284 3.30 21.29 -7.22
CA GLY A 284 4.72 21.58 -7.33
C GLY A 284 5.61 20.64 -6.50
N LEU A 285 5.15 20.18 -5.34
CA LEU A 285 5.88 19.17 -4.57
C LEU A 285 5.85 17.80 -5.24
N VAL A 286 4.69 17.38 -5.77
CA VAL A 286 4.57 16.13 -6.53
C VAL A 286 5.52 16.15 -7.72
N GLU A 287 5.56 17.22 -8.49
CA GLU A 287 6.46 17.37 -9.65
C GLU A 287 7.95 17.34 -9.25
N ALA A 288 8.32 18.14 -8.24
CA ALA A 288 9.70 18.21 -7.75
C ALA A 288 10.21 16.86 -7.23
N ILE A 289 9.40 16.19 -6.41
CA ILE A 289 9.73 14.88 -5.84
C ILE A 289 9.80 13.79 -6.91
N SER A 290 8.82 13.74 -7.81
CA SER A 290 8.79 12.72 -8.85
C SER A 290 10.03 12.82 -9.73
N SER A 291 10.41 14.05 -10.07
CA SER A 291 11.66 14.34 -10.75
C SER A 291 12.87 13.94 -9.92
N ALA A 292 12.95 14.35 -8.65
CA ALA A 292 14.10 14.07 -7.79
C ALA A 292 14.32 12.56 -7.58
N ARG A 293 13.24 11.79 -7.37
CA ARG A 293 13.30 10.33 -7.20
C ARG A 293 13.76 9.63 -8.46
N ASN A 294 13.24 10.07 -9.61
CA ASN A 294 13.69 9.55 -10.89
C ASN A 294 15.20 9.75 -11.09
N LEU A 295 15.68 10.96 -10.84
CA LEU A 295 17.09 11.26 -10.93
C LEU A 295 17.91 10.50 -9.89
N ALA A 296 17.36 10.26 -8.71
CA ALA A 296 18.01 9.46 -7.69
C ALA A 296 18.17 7.99 -8.10
N ALA A 297 17.16 7.39 -8.71
CA ALA A 297 17.26 6.06 -9.28
C ALA A 297 18.34 5.97 -10.37
N ARG A 298 18.48 7.00 -11.21
CA ARG A 298 19.52 7.03 -12.28
C ARG A 298 20.94 7.30 -11.77
N SER A 299 21.08 8.15 -10.75
CA SER A 299 22.39 8.60 -10.24
C SER A 299 22.90 7.77 -9.05
N GLY A 300 22.04 7.00 -8.40
CA GLY A 300 22.33 6.31 -7.14
C GLY A 300 22.47 7.27 -5.94
N GLN A 301 22.05 8.53 -6.05
CA GLN A 301 22.10 9.47 -4.92
C GLN A 301 21.05 9.11 -3.85
N HIS A 302 21.35 9.43 -2.59
CA HIS A 302 20.34 9.39 -1.53
C HIS A 302 19.48 10.66 -1.57
N LEU A 303 18.16 10.49 -1.51
CA LEU A 303 17.20 11.58 -1.53
C LEU A 303 16.42 11.63 -0.20
N ASN A 304 16.52 12.77 0.49
CA ASN A 304 15.65 13.09 1.63
C ASN A 304 14.49 13.97 1.14
N SER A 305 13.29 13.40 1.04
CA SER A 305 12.09 14.09 0.56
C SER A 305 11.72 15.31 1.43
N ASN A 306 11.91 15.24 2.75
CA ASN A 306 11.57 16.34 3.65
C ASN A 306 12.50 17.54 3.45
N GLN A 307 13.81 17.28 3.30
CA GLN A 307 14.77 18.32 2.96
C GLN A 307 14.47 18.92 1.58
N GLU A 308 14.05 18.10 0.62
CA GLU A 308 13.64 18.60 -0.69
C GLU A 308 12.42 19.53 -0.58
N PHE A 309 11.41 19.19 0.23
CA PHE A 309 10.26 20.07 0.50
C PHE A 309 10.68 21.41 1.09
N VAL A 310 11.60 21.39 2.07
CA VAL A 310 12.18 22.61 2.66
C VAL A 310 12.89 23.44 1.59
N GLY A 311 13.73 22.83 0.76
CA GLY A 311 14.46 23.52 -0.31
C GLY A 311 13.53 24.15 -1.35
N GLN A 312 12.50 23.43 -1.80
CA GLN A 312 11.48 23.96 -2.72
C GLN A 312 10.65 25.09 -2.07
N GLY A 313 10.34 24.96 -0.77
CA GLY A 313 9.63 25.98 -0.01
C GLY A 313 10.43 27.28 0.09
N LEU A 314 11.68 27.19 0.54
CA LEU A 314 12.60 28.33 0.62
C LEU A 314 12.86 28.96 -0.75
N ALA A 315 12.97 28.15 -1.81
CA ALA A 315 13.13 28.66 -3.17
C ALA A 315 11.93 29.51 -3.62
N SER A 316 10.70 29.04 -3.39
CA SER A 316 9.48 29.82 -3.70
C SER A 316 9.33 31.07 -2.83
N ILE A 317 9.69 31.02 -1.54
CA ILE A 317 9.69 32.22 -0.67
C ILE A 317 10.67 33.26 -1.22
N ALA A 318 11.91 32.83 -1.50
CA ALA A 318 12.94 33.72 -2.01
C ALA A 318 12.54 34.31 -3.37
N THR A 319 12.03 33.52 -4.31
CA THR A 319 11.59 34.09 -5.60
C THR A 319 10.48 35.11 -5.43
N GLY A 320 9.51 34.89 -4.54
CA GLY A 320 8.43 35.83 -4.28
C GLY A 320 8.91 37.22 -3.82
N PHE A 321 9.86 37.28 -2.89
CA PHE A 321 10.43 38.55 -2.41
C PHE A 321 11.28 39.29 -3.44
N PHE A 322 11.80 38.58 -4.44
CA PHE A 322 12.66 39.13 -5.48
C PHE A 322 11.93 39.25 -6.83
N SER A 323 10.64 39.56 -6.79
CA SER A 323 9.80 39.83 -7.96
C SER A 323 9.65 38.66 -8.94
N GLY A 324 9.88 37.44 -8.48
CA GLY A 324 9.55 36.20 -9.17
C GLY A 324 8.16 35.69 -8.79
N TYR A 325 7.87 34.47 -9.22
CA TYR A 325 6.70 33.68 -8.84
C TYR A 325 7.13 32.31 -8.32
N THR A 326 6.18 31.42 -8.05
CA THR A 326 6.47 30.13 -7.45
C THR A 326 7.40 29.25 -8.30
N THR A 327 8.18 28.40 -7.65
CA THR A 327 9.11 27.46 -8.28
C THR A 327 8.68 26.02 -8.09
N SER A 328 9.17 25.15 -8.96
CA SER A 328 9.06 23.69 -8.87
C SER A 328 10.31 23.04 -9.47
N GLY A 329 10.47 21.74 -9.27
CA GLY A 329 11.55 20.95 -9.86
C GLY A 329 11.20 20.54 -11.28
N SER A 330 12.08 20.83 -12.26
CA SER A 330 11.84 20.46 -13.66
C SER A 330 12.54 19.17 -14.04
N PHE A 331 11.77 18.18 -14.48
CA PHE A 331 12.30 16.91 -14.97
C PHE A 331 13.34 17.11 -16.12
N ALA A 332 12.95 17.80 -17.19
CA ALA A 332 13.78 17.92 -18.40
C ALA A 332 15.12 18.64 -18.15
N ARG A 333 15.10 19.73 -17.37
CA ARG A 333 16.33 20.46 -17.02
C ARG A 333 17.24 19.63 -16.13
N SER A 334 16.66 18.90 -15.19
CA SER A 334 17.40 18.03 -14.29
C SER A 334 18.05 16.86 -15.07
N ALA A 335 17.36 16.31 -16.06
CA ALA A 335 17.92 15.27 -16.94
C ALA A 335 19.13 15.79 -17.72
N ILE A 336 19.05 17.02 -18.27
CA ILE A 336 20.19 17.67 -18.93
C ILE A 336 21.32 17.91 -17.93
N ASN A 337 21.00 18.34 -16.70
CA ASN A 337 21.98 18.59 -15.65
C ASN A 337 22.80 17.32 -15.35
N LEU A 338 22.11 16.19 -15.16
CA LEU A 338 22.73 14.89 -14.94
C LEU A 338 23.57 14.44 -16.15
N GLU A 339 23.04 14.58 -17.37
CA GLU A 339 23.75 14.18 -18.60
C GLU A 339 24.96 15.06 -18.92
N ALA A 340 24.93 16.34 -18.52
CA ALA A 340 26.07 17.24 -18.63
C ALA A 340 27.17 16.93 -17.60
N GLY A 341 26.94 15.95 -16.72
CA GLY A 341 27.92 15.44 -15.78
C GLY A 341 27.95 16.18 -14.44
N ALA A 342 26.86 16.87 -14.06
CA ALA A 342 26.74 17.43 -12.72
C ALA A 342 26.98 16.35 -11.67
N ARG A 343 27.64 16.73 -10.57
CA ARG A 343 28.01 15.85 -9.45
C ARG A 343 27.50 16.38 -8.12
N THR A 344 27.36 17.70 -7.98
CA THR A 344 26.88 18.32 -6.75
C THR A 344 25.74 19.31 -7.02
N PRO A 345 24.98 19.72 -5.98
CA PRO A 345 23.94 20.74 -6.13
C PRO A 345 24.46 22.10 -6.62
N MET A 346 25.78 22.34 -6.59
CA MET A 346 26.39 23.56 -7.09
C MET A 346 26.15 23.80 -8.58
N ALA A 347 25.87 22.75 -9.36
CA ALA A 347 25.47 22.91 -10.76
C ALA A 347 24.20 23.78 -10.90
N GLY A 348 23.23 23.65 -9.99
CA GLY A 348 22.04 24.52 -9.94
C GLY A 348 22.40 25.96 -9.57
N VAL A 349 23.30 26.15 -8.61
CA VAL A 349 23.80 27.48 -8.21
C VAL A 349 24.49 28.17 -9.39
N PHE A 350 25.40 27.46 -10.08
CA PHE A 350 26.07 27.99 -11.27
C PHE A 350 25.08 28.30 -12.38
N SER A 351 24.07 27.47 -12.60
CA SER A 351 23.01 27.76 -13.57
C SER A 351 22.30 29.09 -13.29
N GLY A 352 21.91 29.33 -12.03
CA GLY A 352 21.33 30.62 -11.62
C GLY A 352 22.29 31.79 -11.83
N LEU A 353 23.56 31.65 -11.46
CA LEU A 353 24.58 32.67 -11.70
C LEU A 353 24.82 32.93 -13.19
N PHE A 354 24.77 31.90 -14.04
CA PHE A 354 24.89 32.09 -15.49
C PHE A 354 23.68 32.81 -16.09
N ILE A 355 22.48 32.60 -15.56
CA ILE A 355 21.30 33.38 -15.95
C ILE A 355 21.50 34.85 -15.59
N LEU A 356 21.98 35.14 -14.37
CA LEU A 356 22.33 36.50 -13.95
C LEU A 356 23.32 37.15 -14.91
N VAL A 357 24.42 36.46 -15.19
CA VAL A 357 25.46 36.90 -16.13
C VAL A 357 24.88 37.10 -17.52
N ALA A 358 24.02 36.19 -17.99
CA ALA A 358 23.42 36.27 -19.31
C ALA A 358 22.47 37.47 -19.45
N MET A 359 21.66 37.76 -18.42
CA MET A 359 20.79 38.93 -18.38
C MET A 359 21.57 40.25 -18.44
N LEU A 360 22.73 40.31 -17.79
CA LEU A 360 23.54 41.53 -17.71
C LEU A 360 24.46 41.73 -18.92
N LEU A 361 25.09 40.65 -19.41
CA LEU A 361 26.17 40.72 -20.41
C LEU A 361 25.83 40.08 -21.76
N LEU A 362 25.06 38.98 -21.78
CA LEU A 362 24.82 38.18 -22.98
C LEU A 362 23.48 38.46 -23.67
N ALA A 363 22.71 39.43 -23.17
CA ALA A 363 21.43 39.84 -23.77
C ALA A 363 21.49 40.10 -25.29
N PRO A 364 22.56 40.71 -25.87
CA PRO A 364 22.66 40.90 -27.31
C PRO A 364 22.86 39.59 -28.10
N LEU A 365 23.53 38.60 -27.51
CA LEU A 365 23.88 37.34 -28.17
C LEU A 365 22.69 36.38 -28.26
N ALA A 366 21.71 36.51 -27.37
CA ALA A 366 20.53 35.67 -27.35
C ALA A 366 19.62 35.80 -28.58
N VAL A 367 19.75 36.92 -29.32
CA VAL A 367 19.04 37.13 -30.59
C VAL A 367 19.44 36.10 -31.65
N TYR A 368 20.59 35.43 -31.51
CA TYR A 368 21.04 34.41 -32.46
C TYR A 368 20.76 32.98 -32.02
N LEU A 369 20.21 32.75 -30.82
CA LEU A 369 20.00 31.41 -30.29
C LEU A 369 18.75 30.76 -30.92
N PRO A 370 18.88 29.70 -31.75
CA PRO A 370 17.75 29.15 -32.50
C PRO A 370 16.91 28.21 -31.63
N ARG A 371 15.58 28.35 -31.64
CA ARG A 371 14.66 27.45 -30.92
C ARG A 371 14.75 26.01 -31.42
N THR A 372 15.05 25.81 -32.71
CA THR A 372 15.22 24.46 -33.31
C THR A 372 16.46 23.73 -32.76
N ALA A 373 17.52 24.46 -32.42
CA ALA A 373 18.72 23.87 -31.83
C ALA A 373 18.43 23.35 -30.41
N LEU A 374 17.68 24.11 -29.63
CA LEU A 374 17.20 23.70 -28.31
C LEU A 374 16.33 22.44 -28.40
N ALA A 375 15.39 22.41 -29.34
CA ALA A 375 14.54 21.25 -29.61
C ALA A 375 15.38 20.01 -29.97
N GLY A 376 16.40 20.18 -30.82
CA GLY A 376 17.33 19.11 -31.18
C GLY A 376 18.08 18.52 -29.98
N VAL A 377 18.63 19.36 -29.10
CA VAL A 377 19.27 18.91 -27.85
C VAL A 377 18.30 18.13 -26.96
N LEU A 378 17.10 18.68 -26.75
CA LEU A 378 16.06 18.05 -25.92
C LEU A 378 15.59 16.70 -26.50
N LEU A 379 15.51 16.56 -27.81
CA LEU A 379 15.19 15.28 -28.48
C LEU A 379 16.26 14.21 -28.22
N VAL A 380 17.54 14.57 -28.25
CA VAL A 380 18.62 13.63 -27.95
C VAL A 380 18.58 13.19 -26.48
N THR A 381 18.35 14.11 -25.55
CA THR A 381 18.15 13.79 -24.12
C THR A 381 16.94 12.89 -23.92
N ALA A 382 15.80 13.23 -24.54
CA ALA A 382 14.55 12.48 -24.43
C ALA A 382 14.67 11.04 -24.94
N PHE A 383 15.44 10.81 -26.00
CA PHE A 383 15.71 9.46 -26.48
C PHE A 383 16.49 8.61 -25.47
N GLY A 384 17.45 9.21 -24.76
CA GLY A 384 18.24 8.54 -23.73
C GLY A 384 17.46 8.18 -22.45
N MET A 385 16.25 8.72 -22.29
CA MET A 385 15.38 8.44 -21.14
C MET A 385 14.62 7.12 -21.24
N VAL A 386 14.47 6.57 -22.45
CA VAL A 386 13.71 5.33 -22.67
C VAL A 386 14.63 4.11 -22.51
N ASP A 387 14.75 3.59 -21.28
CA ASP A 387 15.54 2.38 -21.01
C ASP A 387 14.78 1.10 -21.40
N ARG A 388 14.92 0.72 -22.66
CA ARG A 388 14.31 -0.49 -23.21
C ARG A 388 14.75 -1.77 -22.51
N ARG A 389 15.96 -1.80 -21.93
CA ARG A 389 16.49 -3.00 -21.26
C ARG A 389 15.79 -3.20 -19.93
N GLU A 390 15.67 -2.14 -19.13
CA GLU A 390 15.02 -2.21 -17.83
C GLU A 390 13.51 -2.44 -17.97
N MET A 391 12.85 -1.76 -18.91
CA MET A 391 11.45 -2.06 -19.26
C MET A 391 11.27 -3.54 -19.61
N GLY A 392 12.18 -4.11 -20.41
CA GLY A 392 12.14 -5.52 -20.78
C GLY A 392 12.37 -6.48 -19.60
N LYS A 393 13.05 -6.08 -18.53
CA LYS A 393 13.17 -6.89 -17.30
C LYS A 393 11.88 -6.87 -16.50
N ILE A 394 11.29 -5.68 -16.31
CA ILE A 394 10.03 -5.50 -15.57
C ILE A 394 8.90 -6.29 -16.24
N LEU A 395 8.80 -6.21 -17.57
CA LEU A 395 7.80 -6.96 -18.35
C LEU A 395 7.92 -8.48 -18.23
N ARG A 396 9.10 -8.99 -17.85
CA ARG A 396 9.37 -10.41 -17.68
C ARG A 396 9.36 -10.87 -16.21
N SER A 397 9.37 -9.97 -15.23
CA SER A 397 9.49 -10.33 -13.81
C SER A 397 8.15 -10.64 -13.15
N SER A 398 7.25 -9.66 -13.07
CA SER A 398 5.96 -9.81 -12.41
C SER A 398 4.85 -9.10 -13.18
N ARG A 399 3.70 -9.77 -13.33
CA ARG A 399 2.56 -9.22 -14.09
C ARG A 399 2.07 -7.89 -13.50
N GLY A 400 2.11 -7.74 -12.19
CA GLY A 400 1.62 -6.50 -11.60
C GLY A 400 2.61 -5.35 -11.64
N ASP A 401 3.91 -5.60 -11.58
CA ASP A 401 4.89 -4.50 -11.78
C ASP A 401 4.90 -4.07 -13.25
N SER A 402 4.65 -5.02 -14.16
CA SER A 402 4.39 -4.74 -15.58
C SER A 402 3.17 -3.83 -15.76
N TRP A 403 2.04 -4.14 -15.11
CA TRP A 403 0.84 -3.32 -15.16
C TRP A 403 1.05 -1.92 -14.58
N VAL A 404 1.76 -1.80 -13.44
CA VAL A 404 2.13 -0.51 -12.85
C VAL A 404 2.98 0.33 -13.80
N MET A 405 3.97 -0.29 -14.45
CA MET A 405 4.83 0.41 -15.41
C MET A 405 4.04 0.86 -16.65
N ILE A 406 3.20 -0.01 -17.23
CA ILE A 406 2.40 0.31 -18.42
C ILE A 406 1.35 1.38 -18.10
N SER A 407 0.65 1.27 -16.97
CA SER A 407 -0.34 2.27 -16.57
C SER A 407 0.31 3.63 -16.33
N THR A 408 1.49 3.67 -15.72
CA THR A 408 2.25 4.91 -15.52
C THR A 408 2.74 5.50 -16.85
N LEU A 409 3.25 4.65 -17.76
CA LEU A 409 3.67 5.07 -19.11
C LEU A 409 2.52 5.70 -19.88
N LEU A 410 1.38 5.02 -19.94
CA LEU A 410 0.17 5.51 -20.60
C LEU A 410 -0.35 6.77 -19.91
N GLY A 411 -0.42 6.77 -18.58
CA GLY A 411 -0.80 7.93 -17.79
C GLY A 411 0.08 9.14 -18.11
N THR A 412 1.39 8.96 -18.27
CA THR A 412 2.33 10.07 -18.57
C THR A 412 2.14 10.63 -19.98
N VAL A 413 1.68 9.81 -20.92
CA VAL A 413 1.40 10.22 -22.31
C VAL A 413 0.02 10.89 -22.44
N LEU A 414 -0.95 10.46 -21.61
CA LEU A 414 -2.36 10.86 -21.72
C LEU A 414 -2.78 11.96 -20.73
N LEU A 415 -2.10 12.07 -19.59
CA LEU A 415 -2.41 13.00 -18.51
C LEU A 415 -1.21 13.93 -18.26
N PRO A 416 -1.42 15.08 -17.59
CA PRO A 416 -0.30 15.87 -17.08
C PRO A 416 0.62 15.04 -16.18
N LEU A 417 1.91 15.37 -16.24
CA LEU A 417 3.03 14.59 -15.70
C LEU A 417 2.84 14.20 -14.22
N GLU A 418 2.37 15.14 -13.41
CA GLU A 418 2.11 15.00 -11.98
C GLU A 418 1.02 13.96 -11.66
N PHE A 419 -0.08 13.96 -12.43
CA PHE A 419 -1.18 13.02 -12.23
C PHE A 419 -0.79 11.60 -12.67
N ALA A 420 0.08 11.48 -13.66
CA ALA A 420 0.58 10.18 -14.11
C ALA A 420 1.38 9.46 -13.02
N VAL A 421 2.25 10.17 -12.29
CA VAL A 421 3.01 9.58 -11.18
C VAL A 421 2.08 9.24 -10.03
N LEU A 422 1.18 10.15 -9.65
CA LEU A 422 0.22 9.89 -8.58
C LEU A 422 -0.63 8.65 -8.89
N ALA A 423 -1.14 8.53 -10.11
CA ALA A 423 -1.88 7.35 -10.57
C ALA A 423 -1.02 6.09 -10.48
N GLY A 424 0.24 6.14 -10.94
CA GLY A 424 1.17 5.01 -10.84
C GLY A 424 1.44 4.57 -9.39
N VAL A 425 1.63 5.53 -8.49
CA VAL A 425 1.80 5.28 -7.05
C VAL A 425 0.54 4.67 -6.45
N LEU A 426 -0.65 5.21 -6.77
CA LEU A 426 -1.91 4.67 -6.27
C LEU A 426 -2.16 3.25 -6.77
N VAL A 427 -1.86 2.94 -8.03
CA VAL A 427 -1.96 1.58 -8.58
C VAL A 427 -0.97 0.64 -7.88
N SER A 428 0.27 1.09 -7.66
CA SER A 428 1.29 0.32 -6.93
C SER A 428 0.85 0.05 -5.48
N PHE A 429 0.34 1.07 -4.80
CA PHE A 429 -0.15 0.98 -3.43
C PHE A 429 -1.38 0.08 -3.33
N ALA A 430 -2.36 0.23 -4.22
CA ALA A 430 -3.54 -0.64 -4.28
C ALA A 430 -3.15 -2.10 -4.50
N ARG A 431 -2.20 -2.38 -5.40
CA ARG A 431 -1.67 -3.73 -5.62
C ARG A 431 -0.98 -4.28 -4.36
N TYR A 432 -0.17 -3.47 -3.70
CA TYR A 432 0.48 -3.84 -2.44
C TYR A 432 -0.57 -4.16 -1.36
N LEU A 433 -1.59 -3.31 -1.23
CA LEU A 433 -2.68 -3.50 -0.28
C LEU A 433 -3.44 -4.80 -0.55
N ILE A 434 -3.83 -5.07 -1.81
CA ILE A 434 -4.51 -6.31 -2.22
C ILE A 434 -3.66 -7.53 -1.86
N LYS A 435 -2.36 -7.49 -2.18
CA LYS A 435 -1.42 -8.58 -1.86
C LYS A 435 -1.27 -8.76 -0.35
N SER A 436 -1.21 -7.68 0.42
CA SER A 436 -1.10 -7.74 1.88
C SER A 436 -2.39 -8.18 2.56
N SER A 437 -3.56 -7.89 1.97
CA SER A 437 -4.88 -8.30 2.46
C SER A 437 -5.24 -9.76 2.15
N THR A 438 -4.45 -10.42 1.31
CA THR A 438 -4.63 -11.83 0.94
C THR A 438 -3.41 -12.65 1.38
N PRO A 439 -3.13 -12.71 2.69
CA PRO A 439 -2.03 -13.52 3.19
C PRO A 439 -2.24 -14.99 2.84
N THR A 440 -1.15 -15.73 2.68
CA THR A 440 -1.23 -17.16 2.39
C THR A 440 -1.71 -17.90 3.64
N VAL A 441 -2.83 -18.61 3.51
CA VAL A 441 -3.42 -19.45 4.57
C VAL A 441 -3.58 -20.85 4.00
N VAL A 442 -2.73 -21.77 4.44
CA VAL A 442 -2.65 -23.12 3.87
C VAL A 442 -2.69 -24.18 4.96
N SER A 443 -3.39 -25.28 4.67
CA SER A 443 -3.25 -26.49 5.48
C SER A 443 -1.86 -27.08 5.27
N VAL A 444 -1.26 -27.58 6.34
CA VAL A 444 0.08 -28.17 6.32
C VAL A 444 0.09 -29.49 7.08
N ILE A 445 0.97 -30.38 6.67
CA ILE A 445 1.21 -31.66 7.35
C ILE A 445 2.72 -31.83 7.58
N PRO A 446 3.14 -32.68 8.52
CA PRO A 446 4.55 -33.01 8.66
C PRO A 446 5.14 -33.55 7.35
N ASP A 447 6.39 -33.19 7.08
CA ASP A 447 7.21 -33.83 6.07
C ASP A 447 7.49 -35.31 6.44
N PRO A 448 7.95 -36.16 5.50
CA PRO A 448 8.21 -37.57 5.78
C PRO A 448 9.26 -37.83 6.88
N THR A 449 10.12 -36.85 7.17
CA THR A 449 11.12 -36.90 8.24
C THR A 449 10.61 -36.37 9.57
N PHE A 450 9.36 -35.88 9.64
CA PHE A 450 8.70 -35.30 10.81
C PHE A 450 9.47 -34.13 11.45
N THR A 451 10.23 -33.40 10.63
CA THR A 451 11.07 -32.27 11.02
C THR A 451 10.47 -30.92 10.63
N HIS A 452 9.74 -30.89 9.53
CA HIS A 452 9.17 -29.67 8.96
C HIS A 452 7.70 -29.88 8.58
N PHE A 453 7.03 -28.79 8.25
CA PHE A 453 5.66 -28.83 7.76
C PHE A 453 5.61 -28.31 6.33
N GLU A 454 4.97 -29.08 5.46
CA GLU A 454 4.77 -28.76 4.06
C GLU A 454 3.30 -28.87 3.67
N GLU A 455 2.95 -28.32 2.52
CA GLU A 455 1.61 -28.49 1.97
C GLU A 455 1.37 -29.97 1.64
N PRO A 456 0.13 -30.49 1.78
CA PRO A 456 -0.14 -31.91 1.64
C PRO A 456 0.30 -32.51 0.30
N GLY A 457 0.25 -31.74 -0.80
CA GLY A 457 0.74 -32.19 -2.11
C GLY A 457 0.05 -33.44 -2.64
N GLY A 458 -1.17 -33.72 -2.20
CA GLY A 458 -1.93 -34.96 -2.49
C GLY A 458 -1.85 -36.04 -1.40
N ARG A 459 -1.05 -35.84 -0.34
CA ARG A 459 -1.10 -36.66 0.88
C ARG A 459 -2.36 -36.33 1.69
N SER A 460 -2.83 -37.32 2.45
CA SER A 460 -3.99 -37.19 3.31
C SER A 460 -3.68 -36.39 4.59
N GLU A 461 -4.68 -35.65 5.06
CA GLU A 461 -4.60 -34.86 6.30
C GLU A 461 -5.17 -35.65 7.50
N CYS A 462 -4.84 -35.23 8.72
CA CYS A 462 -5.38 -35.89 9.91
C CYS A 462 -6.90 -35.61 10.03
N PRO A 463 -7.75 -36.63 10.20
CA PRO A 463 -9.19 -36.41 10.35
C PRO A 463 -9.57 -35.67 11.63
N GLN A 464 -8.76 -35.73 12.70
CA GLN A 464 -9.07 -35.13 13.99
C GLN A 464 -8.49 -33.72 14.19
N LEU A 465 -7.37 -33.42 13.53
CA LEU A 465 -6.59 -32.19 13.74
C LEU A 465 -6.31 -31.52 12.40
N GLY A 466 -6.84 -30.30 12.21
CA GLY A 466 -6.39 -29.41 11.16
C GLY A 466 -5.15 -28.63 11.60
N ILE A 467 -4.15 -28.51 10.73
CA ILE A 467 -2.97 -27.69 11.01
C ILE A 467 -2.87 -26.64 9.90
N ILE A 468 -3.05 -25.37 10.27
CA ILE A 468 -3.05 -24.27 9.32
C ILE A 468 -1.86 -23.36 9.61
N ARG A 469 -1.07 -23.08 8.57
CA ARG A 469 0.00 -22.08 8.61
C ARG A 469 -0.50 -20.77 8.00
N ILE A 470 -0.28 -19.68 8.71
CA ILE A 470 -0.62 -18.33 8.24
C ILE A 470 0.68 -17.58 7.95
N GLU A 471 0.83 -17.09 6.73
CA GLU A 471 2.00 -16.34 6.27
C GLU A 471 1.59 -14.90 5.91
N GLY A 472 2.01 -13.94 6.74
CA GLY A 472 1.70 -12.52 6.57
C GLY A 472 1.14 -11.85 7.83
N SER A 473 0.48 -10.71 7.70
CA SER A 473 -0.02 -9.94 8.83
C SER A 473 -1.51 -10.17 9.08
N LEU A 474 -1.90 -10.28 10.36
CA LEU A 474 -3.30 -10.30 10.79
C LEU A 474 -3.74 -8.89 11.15
N TYR A 475 -4.29 -8.18 10.18
CA TYR A 475 -4.79 -6.82 10.37
C TYR A 475 -6.18 -6.63 9.77
N PHE A 476 -6.85 -5.51 10.04
CA PHE A 476 -8.21 -5.23 9.57
C PHE A 476 -8.47 -5.54 8.09
N GLY A 477 -7.45 -5.38 7.21
CA GLY A 477 -7.56 -5.68 5.79
C GLY A 477 -7.43 -7.16 5.44
N ALA A 478 -6.79 -7.97 6.27
CA ALA A 478 -6.50 -9.38 5.99
C ALA A 478 -7.42 -10.37 6.73
N VAL A 479 -7.95 -9.98 7.89
CA VAL A 479 -8.68 -10.90 8.79
C VAL A 479 -9.86 -11.60 8.13
N HIS A 480 -10.61 -10.90 7.27
CA HIS A 480 -11.76 -11.51 6.59
C HIS A 480 -11.33 -12.64 5.65
N HIS A 481 -10.24 -12.47 4.91
CA HIS A 481 -9.71 -13.50 4.03
C HIS A 481 -9.21 -14.73 4.81
N VAL A 482 -8.52 -14.48 5.93
CA VAL A 482 -7.99 -15.55 6.80
C VAL A 482 -9.13 -16.34 7.43
N GLU A 483 -10.11 -15.65 8.03
CA GLU A 483 -11.28 -16.26 8.67
C GLU A 483 -12.10 -17.09 7.67
N GLU A 484 -12.35 -16.55 6.47
CA GLU A 484 -13.06 -17.25 5.41
C GLU A 484 -12.34 -18.53 4.99
N THR A 485 -11.00 -18.47 4.87
CA THR A 485 -10.19 -19.61 4.46
C THR A 485 -10.18 -20.71 5.53
N ILE A 486 -10.03 -20.33 6.80
CA ILE A 486 -10.13 -21.26 7.93
C ILE A 486 -11.53 -21.88 7.97
N ARG A 487 -12.59 -21.07 7.82
CA ARG A 487 -13.97 -21.56 7.81
C ARG A 487 -14.23 -22.53 6.66
N ARG A 488 -13.71 -22.24 5.46
CA ARG A 488 -13.82 -23.14 4.30
C ARG A 488 -13.10 -24.46 4.54
N ASN A 489 -11.89 -24.44 5.10
CA ASN A 489 -11.18 -25.65 5.49
C ASN A 489 -11.98 -26.45 6.54
N GLN A 490 -12.56 -25.77 7.52
CA GLN A 490 -13.40 -26.36 8.56
C GLN A 490 -14.71 -27.00 8.03
N GLN A 491 -15.25 -26.50 6.91
CA GLN A 491 -16.40 -27.05 6.20
C GLN A 491 -16.01 -28.27 5.35
N GLN A 492 -14.85 -28.22 4.70
CA GLN A 492 -14.31 -29.33 3.91
C GLN A 492 -13.87 -30.51 4.78
N ASN A 493 -13.42 -30.24 6.01
CA ASN A 493 -12.93 -31.24 6.96
C ASN A 493 -13.78 -31.25 8.24
N PRO A 494 -15.05 -31.71 8.21
CA PRO A 494 -15.96 -31.59 9.34
C PRO A 494 -15.53 -32.39 10.59
N ARG A 495 -14.74 -33.46 10.39
CA ARG A 495 -14.17 -34.31 11.44
C ARG A 495 -13.01 -33.63 12.21
N GLN A 496 -12.37 -32.60 11.64
CA GLN A 496 -11.28 -31.87 12.30
C GLN A 496 -11.85 -30.96 13.38
N LYS A 497 -12.08 -31.54 14.57
CA LYS A 497 -12.60 -30.82 15.73
C LYS A 497 -11.53 -29.95 16.38
N PHE A 498 -10.26 -30.27 16.21
CA PHE A 498 -9.15 -29.49 16.75
C PHE A 498 -8.42 -28.74 15.64
N LEU A 499 -7.95 -27.53 15.93
CA LEU A 499 -7.18 -26.70 15.00
C LEU A 499 -5.87 -26.25 15.65
N LEU A 500 -4.76 -26.47 14.97
CA LEU A 500 -3.46 -25.89 15.28
C LEU A 500 -3.15 -24.75 14.30
N LEU A 501 -3.05 -23.53 14.81
CA LEU A 501 -2.63 -22.36 14.05
C LEU A 501 -1.14 -22.11 14.26
N ARG A 502 -0.35 -22.23 13.19
CA ARG A 502 1.08 -21.90 13.21
C ARG A 502 1.27 -20.43 12.85
N LEU A 503 1.76 -19.65 13.81
CA LEU A 503 1.93 -18.20 13.73
C LEU A 503 3.40 -17.76 13.61
N ASN A 504 4.30 -18.68 13.28
CA ASN A 504 5.74 -18.42 13.11
C ASN A 504 6.04 -17.43 11.97
N MET A 505 5.14 -17.31 11.00
CA MET A 505 5.23 -16.39 9.86
C MET A 505 4.24 -15.21 9.97
N VAL A 506 3.65 -15.00 11.15
CA VAL A 506 2.81 -13.83 11.42
C VAL A 506 3.64 -12.71 12.00
N ASP A 507 3.88 -11.69 11.18
CA ASP A 507 4.76 -10.56 11.53
C ASP A 507 4.05 -9.53 12.40
N HIS A 508 2.74 -9.35 12.24
CA HIS A 508 1.95 -8.34 12.94
C HIS A 508 0.53 -8.84 13.19
N CYS A 509 -0.04 -8.49 14.34
CA CYS A 509 -1.42 -8.74 14.69
C CYS A 509 -2.03 -7.48 15.30
N ASP A 510 -3.09 -6.94 14.72
CA ASP A 510 -3.85 -5.83 15.28
C ASP A 510 -5.07 -6.32 16.07
N VAL A 511 -5.85 -5.36 16.58
CA VAL A 511 -7.08 -5.63 17.34
C VAL A 511 -8.08 -6.47 16.55
N SER A 512 -8.24 -6.19 15.25
CA SER A 512 -9.11 -6.97 14.37
C SER A 512 -8.59 -8.40 14.23
N GLY A 513 -7.27 -8.60 14.17
CA GLY A 513 -6.62 -9.90 14.19
C GLY A 513 -7.00 -10.71 15.43
N ILE A 514 -6.96 -10.09 16.60
CA ILE A 514 -7.33 -10.72 17.87
C ILE A 514 -8.80 -11.10 17.91
N HIS A 515 -9.70 -10.21 17.46
CA HIS A 515 -11.12 -10.52 17.37
C HIS A 515 -11.42 -11.68 16.42
N MET A 516 -10.71 -11.76 15.29
CA MET A 516 -10.82 -12.88 14.36
C MET A 516 -10.36 -14.19 15.00
N LEU A 517 -9.23 -14.20 15.72
CA LEU A 517 -8.79 -15.38 16.47
C LEU A 517 -9.83 -15.82 17.51
N ALA A 518 -10.45 -14.89 18.23
CA ALA A 518 -11.52 -15.18 19.18
C ALA A 518 -12.78 -15.76 18.52
N ALA A 519 -13.15 -15.26 17.33
CA ALA A 519 -14.25 -15.81 16.55
C ALA A 519 -13.96 -17.24 16.08
N VAL A 520 -12.74 -17.50 15.59
CA VAL A 520 -12.28 -18.84 15.19
C VAL A 520 -12.30 -19.80 16.39
N THR A 521 -11.72 -19.40 17.53
CA THR A 521 -11.74 -20.21 18.77
C THR A 521 -13.16 -20.55 19.21
N SER A 522 -14.06 -19.56 19.22
CA SER A 522 -15.47 -19.77 19.58
C SER A 522 -16.17 -20.72 18.61
N SER A 523 -15.85 -20.65 17.31
CA SER A 523 -16.41 -21.54 16.28
C SER A 523 -16.03 -23.00 16.51
N TYR A 524 -14.75 -23.28 16.78
CA TYR A 524 -14.27 -24.65 17.05
C TYR A 524 -14.80 -25.20 18.38
N ARG A 525 -14.85 -24.38 19.44
CA ARG A 525 -15.40 -24.77 20.75
C ARG A 525 -16.87 -25.14 20.71
N ARG A 526 -17.69 -24.41 19.96
CA ARG A 526 -19.12 -24.76 19.77
C ARG A 526 -19.34 -26.12 19.13
N ARG A 527 -18.34 -26.66 18.41
CA ARG A 527 -18.39 -27.97 17.75
C ARG A 527 -17.80 -29.11 18.59
N GLY A 528 -17.39 -28.83 19.83
CA GLY A 528 -16.83 -29.80 20.76
C GLY A 528 -15.32 -30.05 20.61
N GLY A 529 -14.58 -29.12 20.00
CA GLY A 529 -13.12 -29.16 20.01
C GLY A 529 -12.49 -27.85 20.48
N ASP A 530 -11.26 -27.55 20.07
CA ASP A 530 -10.53 -26.37 20.54
C ASP A 530 -9.47 -25.89 19.54
N VAL A 531 -8.92 -24.70 19.78
CA VAL A 531 -7.87 -24.07 18.98
C VAL A 531 -6.57 -23.97 19.78
N TYR A 532 -5.47 -24.26 19.12
CA TYR A 532 -4.11 -24.22 19.66
C TYR A 532 -3.26 -23.29 18.80
N LEU A 533 -2.39 -22.51 19.44
CA LEU A 533 -1.42 -21.67 18.76
C LEU A 533 -0.03 -22.28 18.88
N ASP A 534 0.73 -22.26 17.80
CA ASP A 534 2.11 -22.71 17.77
C ASP A 534 3.04 -21.60 17.25
N SER A 535 4.21 -21.52 17.88
CA SER A 535 5.33 -20.69 17.41
C SER A 535 4.96 -19.21 17.22
N VAL A 536 4.20 -18.65 18.15
CA VAL A 536 3.77 -17.25 18.12
C VAL A 536 4.97 -16.32 18.30
N ARG A 537 5.14 -15.35 17.39
CA ARG A 537 6.23 -14.37 17.49
C ARG A 537 6.05 -13.45 18.70
N PRO A 538 7.15 -12.98 19.34
CA PRO A 538 7.07 -12.14 20.55
C PRO A 538 6.18 -10.90 20.43
N MET A 539 6.25 -10.19 19.29
CA MET A 539 5.45 -8.97 19.07
C MET A 539 3.95 -9.28 18.94
N VAL A 540 3.59 -10.43 18.38
CA VAL A 540 2.20 -10.91 18.33
C VAL A 540 1.77 -11.34 19.72
N MET A 541 2.63 -12.03 20.45
CA MET A 541 2.36 -12.50 21.82
C MET A 541 2.06 -11.33 22.76
N GLU A 542 2.80 -10.23 22.68
CA GLU A 542 2.54 -9.00 23.45
C GLU A 542 1.13 -8.46 23.19
N MET A 543 0.70 -8.43 21.93
CA MET A 543 -0.66 -8.03 21.56
C MET A 543 -1.73 -8.97 22.11
N LEU A 544 -1.49 -10.30 22.11
CA LEU A 544 -2.43 -11.27 22.70
C LEU A 544 -2.61 -11.03 24.20
N HIS A 545 -1.52 -10.79 24.94
CA HIS A 545 -1.57 -10.51 26.38
C HIS A 545 -2.25 -9.16 26.69
N LEU A 546 -1.94 -8.11 25.92
CA LEU A 546 -2.53 -6.78 26.12
C LEU A 546 -4.06 -6.78 26.01
N TYR A 547 -4.61 -7.65 25.15
CA TYR A 547 -6.06 -7.80 24.95
C TYR A 547 -6.68 -8.96 25.73
N GLY A 548 -5.89 -9.68 26.54
CA GLY A 548 -6.36 -10.83 27.34
C GLY A 548 -6.82 -12.03 26.50
N PHE A 549 -6.35 -12.16 25.26
CA PHE A 549 -6.73 -13.29 24.42
C PHE A 549 -6.13 -14.61 24.90
N ASP A 550 -4.96 -14.56 25.53
CA ASP A 550 -4.32 -15.70 26.19
C ASP A 550 -5.17 -16.27 27.33
N GLU A 551 -5.96 -15.45 28.02
CA GLU A 551 -6.95 -15.91 29.01
C GLU A 551 -8.15 -16.59 28.35
N VAL A 552 -8.64 -16.02 27.24
CA VAL A 552 -9.77 -16.58 26.47
C VAL A 552 -9.39 -17.93 25.85
N LEU A 553 -8.21 -18.02 25.26
CA LEU A 553 -7.68 -19.24 24.67
C LEU A 553 -7.29 -20.25 25.75
N GLY A 554 -6.71 -19.78 26.86
CA GLY A 554 -6.09 -20.58 27.90
C GLY A 554 -4.60 -20.78 27.62
N GLN A 555 -3.74 -20.55 28.62
CA GLN A 555 -2.28 -20.65 28.45
C GLN A 555 -1.82 -22.05 28.01
N ALA A 556 -2.55 -23.10 28.37
CA ALA A 556 -2.25 -24.48 27.95
C ALA A 556 -2.39 -24.68 26.43
N ASN A 557 -3.12 -23.80 25.74
CA ASN A 557 -3.35 -23.88 24.30
C ASN A 557 -2.32 -23.08 23.49
N ILE A 558 -1.34 -22.44 24.14
CA ILE A 558 -0.23 -21.75 23.50
C ILE A 558 1.01 -22.65 23.62
N LEU A 559 1.40 -23.24 22.50
CA LEU A 559 2.41 -24.29 22.41
C LEU A 559 3.72 -23.76 21.82
N ASN A 560 4.83 -24.38 22.22
CA ASN A 560 6.18 -24.06 21.75
C ASN A 560 6.72 -25.21 20.89
N ASP A 561 7.15 -24.85 19.67
CA ASP A 561 7.50 -25.63 18.46
C ASP A 561 8.02 -27.07 18.62
N LYS A 562 8.78 -27.41 19.68
CA LYS A 562 9.53 -28.68 19.75
C LYS A 562 8.68 -29.91 20.09
N ASP A 563 7.58 -29.74 20.82
CA ASP A 563 6.74 -30.85 21.27
C ASP A 563 5.24 -30.62 20.99
N THR A 564 4.91 -29.66 20.12
CA THR A 564 3.53 -29.25 19.83
C THR A 564 2.67 -30.43 19.36
N VAL A 565 3.13 -31.20 18.37
CA VAL A 565 2.38 -32.35 17.83
C VAL A 565 2.26 -33.46 18.88
N SER A 566 3.36 -33.77 19.58
CA SER A 566 3.38 -34.79 20.62
C SER A 566 2.41 -34.47 21.76
N HIS A 567 2.38 -33.21 22.20
CA HIS A 567 1.43 -32.73 23.19
C HIS A 567 -0.02 -32.93 22.74
N LEU A 568 -0.35 -32.45 21.53
CA LEU A 568 -1.70 -32.59 20.98
C LEU A 568 -2.09 -34.07 20.84
N PHE A 569 -1.19 -34.90 20.33
CA PHE A 569 -1.44 -36.31 20.11
C PHE A 569 -1.74 -37.06 21.42
N HIS A 570 -0.97 -36.80 22.48
CA HIS A 570 -1.11 -37.52 23.75
C HIS A 570 -2.15 -36.93 24.72
N LYS A 571 -2.48 -35.64 24.59
CA LYS A 571 -3.37 -34.94 25.55
C LYS A 571 -4.71 -34.52 24.98
N VAL A 572 -4.82 -34.41 23.65
CA VAL A 572 -5.99 -33.80 23.00
C VAL A 572 -6.67 -34.79 22.04
N LEU A 573 -5.90 -35.47 21.19
CA LEU A 573 -6.47 -36.38 20.19
C LEU A 573 -6.96 -37.68 20.83
N HIS A 574 -8.06 -38.22 20.30
CA HIS A 574 -8.67 -39.44 20.84
C HIS A 574 -7.86 -40.68 20.38
N PRO A 575 -7.12 -41.37 21.28
CA PRO A 575 -6.25 -42.47 20.88
C PRO A 575 -7.03 -43.66 20.32
N GLY A 576 -8.25 -43.91 20.83
CA GLY A 576 -9.12 -44.94 20.28
C GLY A 576 -9.49 -44.70 18.82
N PHE A 577 -9.68 -43.44 18.41
CA PHE A 577 -9.97 -43.12 17.01
C PHE A 577 -8.73 -43.38 16.15
N CYS A 578 -7.56 -42.94 16.61
CA CYS A 578 -6.28 -43.19 15.92
C CYS A 578 -6.00 -44.69 15.68
N ILE A 579 -6.39 -45.55 16.63
CA ILE A 579 -6.16 -47.00 16.60
C ILE A 579 -7.21 -47.71 15.73
N TYR A 580 -8.50 -47.43 15.95
CA TYR A 580 -9.60 -48.24 15.42
C TYR A 580 -10.29 -47.64 14.18
N GLU A 581 -10.30 -46.31 14.01
CA GLU A 581 -11.14 -45.64 13.00
C GLU A 581 -10.34 -44.80 11.99
N CYS A 582 -9.13 -44.35 12.36
CA CYS A 582 -8.37 -43.42 11.54
C CYS A 582 -7.73 -44.13 10.33
N PRO A 583 -8.12 -43.75 9.08
CA PRO A 583 -7.54 -44.36 7.89
C PRO A 583 -6.09 -43.92 7.67
N GLU A 584 -5.68 -42.77 8.21
CA GLU A 584 -4.42 -42.11 7.85
C GLU A 584 -3.33 -42.20 8.93
N ARG A 585 -2.08 -42.00 8.50
CA ARG A 585 -0.88 -41.96 9.37
C ARG A 585 -0.03 -40.73 9.07
N VAL A 586 -0.44 -39.60 9.63
CA VAL A 586 0.10 -38.27 9.32
C VAL A 586 1.26 -37.85 10.25
N PHE A 587 1.28 -38.32 11.49
CA PHE A 587 2.26 -37.93 12.52
C PHE A 587 3.19 -39.08 12.91
N ALA A 588 4.40 -38.78 13.39
CA ALA A 588 5.35 -39.79 13.86
C ALA A 588 4.73 -40.67 14.96
N GLU A 589 3.97 -40.05 15.86
CA GLU A 589 3.33 -40.68 17.01
C GLU A 589 2.25 -41.70 16.58
N CYS A 590 1.55 -41.47 15.46
CA CYS A 590 0.55 -42.41 14.99
C CYS A 590 1.14 -43.55 14.14
N GLN A 591 2.32 -43.39 13.55
CA GLN A 591 3.03 -44.47 12.85
C GLN A 591 3.32 -45.65 13.79
N ALA A 592 3.54 -45.38 15.07
CA ALA A 592 3.82 -46.40 16.08
C ALA A 592 2.56 -47.13 16.60
N LEU A 593 1.34 -46.70 16.23
CA LEU A 593 0.12 -47.31 16.73
C LEU A 593 -0.25 -48.59 15.97
N PRO A 594 -0.62 -49.68 16.68
CA PRO A 594 -1.14 -50.88 16.04
C PRO A 594 -2.46 -50.56 15.34
N LYS A 595 -2.60 -50.91 14.05
CA LYS A 595 -3.92 -50.98 13.40
C LYS A 595 -4.45 -52.39 13.56
N ASP A 596 -5.69 -52.53 14.00
CA ASP A 596 -6.42 -53.76 13.70
C ASP A 596 -6.86 -53.67 12.23
N LEU A 597 -6.06 -54.27 11.34
CA LEU A 597 -6.40 -54.39 9.91
C LEU A 597 -7.47 -55.46 9.66
N ARG A 598 -8.00 -56.08 10.73
CA ARG A 598 -9.17 -56.92 10.61
C ARG A 598 -10.33 -56.01 10.25
N GLU A 599 -10.86 -56.21 9.05
CA GLU A 599 -12.26 -55.92 8.75
C GLU A 599 -13.11 -56.73 9.74
N THR A 600 -13.20 -56.27 10.97
CA THR A 600 -14.32 -56.61 11.81
C THR A 600 -15.47 -55.89 11.14
N PRO A 601 -16.48 -56.58 10.60
CA PRO A 601 -17.65 -55.90 10.10
C PRO A 601 -18.26 -55.23 11.32
N LEU A 602 -17.91 -53.96 11.54
CA LEU A 602 -18.79 -53.07 12.25
C LEU A 602 -20.11 -53.23 11.50
N ALA A 603 -21.15 -53.67 12.21
CA ALA A 603 -22.49 -53.59 11.68
C ALA A 603 -22.62 -52.19 11.05
N PRO A 604 -23.17 -52.07 9.83
CA PRO A 604 -23.31 -50.78 9.17
C PRO A 604 -23.81 -49.79 10.21
N GLU A 605 -23.23 -48.59 10.27
CA GLU A 605 -23.78 -47.49 11.07
C GLU A 605 -25.28 -47.51 10.79
N THR A 606 -26.06 -48.06 11.72
CA THR A 606 -27.50 -47.95 11.67
C THR A 606 -27.70 -46.46 11.69
N GLU A 607 -28.30 -45.93 10.62
CA GLU A 607 -28.80 -44.57 10.60
C GLU A 607 -29.37 -44.32 11.99
N ILE A 608 -28.81 -43.33 12.70
CA ILE A 608 -29.46 -42.82 13.90
C ILE A 608 -30.75 -42.22 13.34
N VAL A 609 -31.78 -43.05 13.25
CA VAL A 609 -33.13 -42.57 13.00
C VAL A 609 -33.42 -41.78 14.27
N GLU A 610 -33.40 -40.45 14.16
CA GLU A 610 -33.93 -39.58 15.22
C GLU A 610 -35.37 -39.98 15.43
N HIS A 611 -35.61 -40.88 16.39
CA HIS A 611 -36.94 -41.24 16.81
C HIS A 611 -37.49 -40.05 17.59
N GLU A 612 -38.49 -39.39 17.01
CA GLU A 612 -39.28 -38.39 17.71
C GLU A 612 -40.19 -39.15 18.68
N VAL A 613 -39.64 -39.48 19.85
CA VAL A 613 -40.38 -40.15 20.93
C VAL A 613 -41.34 -39.14 21.55
N ASP A 614 -42.59 -39.54 21.75
CA ASP A 614 -43.58 -38.71 22.44
C ASP A 614 -43.11 -38.35 23.86
N GLU A 615 -43.19 -37.07 24.20
CA GLU A 615 -42.80 -36.57 25.52
C GLU A 615 -44.03 -36.32 26.40
N ILE A 616 -43.97 -36.79 27.65
CA ILE A 616 -44.93 -36.41 28.68
C ILE A 616 -44.28 -35.39 29.63
N THR A 617 -44.99 -34.30 29.93
CA THR A 617 -44.51 -33.30 30.89
C THR A 617 -44.69 -33.79 32.33
N PRO A 618 -43.88 -33.35 33.31
CA PRO A 618 -44.06 -33.72 34.71
C PRO A 618 -45.47 -33.47 35.24
N SER A 619 -46.10 -32.36 34.85
CA SER A 619 -47.47 -32.02 35.27
C SER A 619 -48.52 -32.96 34.68
N ALA A 620 -48.35 -33.37 33.42
CA ALA A 620 -49.24 -34.33 32.79
C ALA A 620 -49.08 -35.72 33.41
N LEU A 621 -47.83 -36.18 33.60
CA LEU A 621 -47.55 -37.47 34.23
C LEU A 621 -48.12 -37.54 35.66
N LYS A 622 -48.04 -36.46 36.42
CA LYS A 622 -48.63 -36.42 37.77
C LYS A 622 -50.14 -36.60 37.75
N LEU A 623 -50.85 -35.96 36.82
CA LEU A 623 -52.31 -36.12 36.69
C LEU A 623 -52.68 -37.56 36.37
N VAL A 624 -51.91 -38.21 35.48
CA VAL A 624 -52.17 -39.61 35.12
C VAL A 624 -51.86 -40.57 36.26
N LEU A 625 -50.84 -40.30 37.08
CA LEU A 625 -50.54 -41.10 38.27
C LEU A 625 -51.59 -40.96 39.40
N GLU A 626 -52.42 -39.92 39.35
CA GLU A 626 -53.51 -39.67 40.31
C GLU A 626 -54.86 -40.22 39.82
N ASP A 627 -54.97 -40.65 38.55
CA ASP A 627 -56.17 -41.24 37.96
C ASP A 627 -56.18 -42.77 38.14
N PRO A 628 -57.18 -43.37 38.83
CA PRO A 628 -57.27 -44.82 39.04
C PRO A 628 -57.54 -45.64 37.77
N ASP A 629 -58.06 -45.02 36.70
CA ASP A 629 -58.48 -45.72 35.48
C ASP A 629 -57.35 -45.83 34.42
N ASP A 630 -56.24 -45.10 34.58
CA ASP A 630 -55.09 -45.12 33.65
C ASP A 630 -53.98 -46.06 34.14
N SER A 631 -53.79 -47.18 33.43
CA SER A 631 -52.71 -48.13 33.73
C SER A 631 -51.39 -47.70 33.09
N ILE A 632 -50.50 -47.10 33.89
CA ILE A 632 -49.13 -46.71 33.47
C ILE A 632 -48.06 -47.54 34.20
N LEU A 633 -47.04 -47.95 33.46
CA LEU A 633 -45.79 -48.49 34.01
C LEU A 633 -44.65 -47.48 33.85
N LEU A 634 -44.11 -46.99 34.96
CA LEU A 634 -42.91 -46.16 34.96
C LEU A 634 -41.65 -47.03 34.97
N ILE A 635 -40.74 -46.78 34.04
CA ILE A 635 -39.43 -47.45 33.98
C ILE A 635 -38.32 -46.41 34.17
N ASP A 636 -37.57 -46.55 35.26
CA ASP A 636 -36.41 -45.72 35.55
C ASP A 636 -35.13 -46.37 35.03
N VAL A 637 -34.58 -45.80 33.97
CA VAL A 637 -33.40 -46.33 33.27
C VAL A 637 -32.07 -45.84 33.81
N ARG A 638 -32.08 -45.17 34.97
CA ARG A 638 -30.86 -44.78 35.68
C ARG A 638 -30.22 -45.99 36.36
N GLU A 639 -28.95 -45.84 36.73
CA GLU A 639 -28.24 -46.87 37.49
C GLU A 639 -28.90 -47.08 38.87
N PRO A 640 -28.83 -48.29 39.47
CA PRO A 640 -29.48 -48.58 40.76
C PRO A 640 -29.00 -47.70 41.92
N SER A 641 -27.80 -47.12 41.80
CA SER A 641 -27.25 -46.17 42.76
C SER A 641 -27.85 -44.76 42.63
N GLU A 642 -28.37 -44.39 41.46
CA GLU A 642 -29.09 -43.14 41.21
C GLU A 642 -30.57 -43.27 41.62
N TYR A 643 -31.19 -44.40 41.32
CA TYR A 643 -32.59 -44.70 41.65
C TYR A 643 -32.86 -44.73 43.16
N ARG A 644 -32.01 -45.44 43.93
CA ARG A 644 -32.14 -45.54 45.39
C ARG A 644 -32.09 -44.20 46.12
N LYS A 645 -31.35 -43.22 45.57
CA LYS A 645 -31.26 -41.89 46.17
C LYS A 645 -32.60 -41.16 46.16
N TRP A 646 -33.32 -41.24 45.04
CA TRP A 646 -34.63 -40.64 44.84
C TRP A 646 -35.19 -41.04 43.48
N HIS A 647 -36.44 -41.46 43.43
CA HIS A 647 -37.17 -41.87 42.23
C HIS A 647 -38.66 -41.48 42.32
N ILE A 648 -39.42 -41.63 41.23
CA ILE A 648 -40.88 -41.43 41.25
C ILE A 648 -41.53 -42.66 41.88
N SER A 649 -42.44 -42.46 42.84
CA SER A 649 -43.13 -43.56 43.53
C SER A 649 -43.81 -44.50 42.53
N GLY A 650 -43.56 -45.81 42.63
CA GLY A 650 -44.11 -46.82 41.72
C GLY A 650 -43.31 -47.06 40.44
N ALA A 651 -42.19 -46.35 40.24
CA ALA A 651 -41.28 -46.66 39.14
C ALA A 651 -40.55 -47.99 39.36
N VAL A 652 -40.26 -48.71 38.29
CA VAL A 652 -39.43 -49.92 38.30
C VAL A 652 -38.03 -49.54 37.80
N ASN A 653 -36.99 -49.83 38.58
CA ASN A 653 -35.62 -49.59 38.11
C ASN A 653 -35.18 -50.68 37.15
N MET A 654 -34.90 -50.28 35.90
CA MET A 654 -34.35 -51.14 34.86
C MET A 654 -33.31 -50.33 34.09
N PRO A 655 -32.03 -50.35 34.50
CA PRO A 655 -30.97 -49.58 33.87
C PRO A 655 -30.96 -49.76 32.35
N LEU A 656 -30.64 -48.69 31.61
CA LEU A 656 -30.75 -48.70 30.14
C LEU A 656 -30.00 -49.87 29.47
N ARG A 657 -28.88 -50.30 30.05
CA ARG A 657 -28.13 -51.46 29.57
C ARG A 657 -28.96 -52.74 29.66
N ASP A 658 -29.58 -52.96 30.80
CA ASP A 658 -30.38 -54.15 31.07
C ASP A 658 -31.66 -54.12 30.24
N LEU A 659 -32.24 -52.94 30.02
CA LEU A 659 -33.38 -52.76 29.11
C LEU A 659 -33.06 -53.25 27.69
N VAL A 660 -31.87 -52.97 27.16
CA VAL A 660 -31.46 -53.41 25.81
C VAL A 660 -31.26 -54.94 25.74
N GLU A 661 -30.80 -55.56 26.82
CA GLU A 661 -30.58 -57.02 26.88
C GLU A 661 -31.91 -57.79 27.08
N ASP A 662 -32.85 -57.21 27.85
CA ASP A 662 -34.09 -57.86 28.29
C ASP A 662 -35.38 -57.33 27.62
N VAL A 663 -35.28 -56.56 26.53
CA VAL A 663 -36.44 -56.02 25.77
C VAL A 663 -37.59 -57.04 25.57
N PRO A 664 -37.33 -58.31 25.20
CA PRO A 664 -38.40 -59.31 24.96
C PRO A 664 -39.23 -59.67 26.20
N LEU A 665 -38.79 -59.31 27.41
CA LEU A 665 -39.47 -59.62 28.68
C LEU A 665 -40.45 -58.51 29.12
N VAL A 666 -40.35 -57.32 28.52
CA VAL A 666 -41.24 -56.19 28.81
C VAL A 666 -42.45 -56.26 27.87
N THR A 667 -43.39 -57.17 28.14
CA THR A 667 -44.69 -57.22 27.44
C THR A 667 -45.79 -56.71 28.35
N THR A 668 -46.37 -55.55 28.05
CA THR A 668 -47.46 -54.96 28.83
C THR A 668 -48.47 -54.27 27.91
N ASP A 669 -49.75 -54.34 28.27
CA ASP A 669 -50.82 -53.57 27.61
C ASP A 669 -50.93 -52.14 28.18
N GLN A 670 -50.08 -51.79 29.16
CA GLN A 670 -50.02 -50.49 29.83
C GLN A 670 -49.22 -49.46 29.04
N SER A 671 -49.51 -48.17 29.25
CA SER A 671 -48.66 -47.11 28.70
C SER A 671 -47.32 -47.06 29.45
N LEU A 672 -46.22 -47.00 28.69
CA LEU A 672 -44.86 -47.01 29.24
C LEU A 672 -44.32 -45.59 29.34
N VAL A 673 -43.83 -45.21 30.52
CA VAL A 673 -43.17 -43.92 30.72
C VAL A 673 -41.74 -44.12 31.21
N PHE A 674 -40.78 -43.73 30.38
CA PHE A 674 -39.36 -43.84 30.69
C PHE A 674 -38.84 -42.58 31.37
N VAL A 675 -38.08 -42.76 32.46
CA VAL A 675 -37.44 -41.67 33.19
C VAL A 675 -35.94 -41.89 33.36
N SER A 676 -35.19 -40.81 33.16
CA SER A 676 -33.77 -40.73 33.46
C SER A 676 -33.45 -39.40 34.12
N ARG A 677 -32.19 -39.15 34.50
CA ARG A 677 -31.81 -37.93 35.24
C ARG A 677 -32.27 -36.64 34.55
N ILE A 678 -32.06 -36.55 33.23
CA ILE A 678 -32.33 -35.34 32.41
C ILE A 678 -33.17 -35.62 31.16
N GLY A 679 -33.72 -36.83 31.01
CA GLY A 679 -34.56 -37.21 29.86
C GLY A 679 -33.81 -37.82 28.66
N ARG A 680 -32.46 -37.80 28.62
CA ARG A 680 -31.68 -38.31 27.46
C ARG A 680 -31.59 -39.84 27.39
N ARG A 681 -31.27 -40.50 28.50
CA ARG A 681 -31.18 -41.98 28.54
C ARG A 681 -32.55 -42.62 28.36
N SER A 682 -33.58 -41.99 28.93
CA SER A 682 -34.97 -42.44 28.82
C SER A 682 -35.57 -42.22 27.44
N ALA A 683 -35.17 -41.18 26.70
CA ALA A 683 -35.54 -41.02 25.29
C ALA A 683 -35.02 -42.19 24.45
N LEU A 684 -33.77 -42.64 24.69
CA LEU A 684 -33.21 -43.80 24.00
C LEU A 684 -33.94 -45.09 24.38
N GLY A 685 -34.22 -45.31 25.67
CA GLY A 685 -35.01 -46.47 26.12
C GLY A 685 -36.41 -46.51 25.53
N ALA A 686 -37.06 -45.36 25.42
CA ALA A 686 -38.38 -45.23 24.81
C ALA A 686 -38.36 -45.48 23.29
N ALA A 687 -37.36 -44.96 22.58
CA ALA A 687 -37.15 -45.23 21.15
C ALA A 687 -36.95 -46.73 20.89
N ILE A 688 -36.14 -47.41 21.71
CA ILE A 688 -35.94 -48.86 21.63
C ILE A 688 -37.28 -49.60 21.79
N MET A 689 -38.13 -49.22 22.74
CA MET A 689 -39.43 -49.90 22.89
C MET A 689 -40.38 -49.64 21.71
N GLN A 690 -40.36 -48.44 21.12
CA GLN A 690 -41.12 -48.13 19.90
C GLN A 690 -40.64 -48.98 18.71
N ASP A 691 -39.32 -49.16 18.55
CA ASP A 691 -38.72 -50.02 17.53
C ASP A 691 -39.18 -51.49 17.65
N PHE A 692 -39.41 -51.95 18.88
CA PHE A 692 -39.96 -53.28 19.16
C PHE A 692 -41.49 -53.36 19.04
N GLY A 693 -42.14 -52.31 18.54
CA GLY A 693 -43.56 -52.30 18.17
C GLY A 693 -44.51 -51.91 19.31
N MET A 694 -44.02 -51.29 20.39
CA MET A 694 -44.87 -50.81 21.48
C MET A 694 -45.59 -49.51 21.09
N PRO A 695 -46.94 -49.47 21.11
CA PRO A 695 -47.68 -48.33 20.57
C PRO A 695 -47.74 -47.10 21.51
N ASN A 696 -47.59 -47.28 22.83
CA ASN A 696 -47.83 -46.23 23.83
C ASN A 696 -46.60 -46.04 24.73
N VAL A 697 -45.56 -45.40 24.20
CA VAL A 697 -44.29 -45.18 24.91
C VAL A 697 -43.95 -43.69 24.98
N PHE A 698 -43.67 -43.20 26.18
CA PHE A 698 -43.39 -41.79 26.43
C PHE A 698 -42.05 -41.60 27.17
N ASN A 699 -41.38 -40.50 26.87
CA ASN A 699 -40.24 -40.01 27.64
C ASN A 699 -40.67 -38.89 28.59
N LEU A 700 -40.25 -38.94 29.85
CA LEU A 700 -40.48 -37.83 30.78
C LEU A 700 -39.62 -36.62 30.39
N LYS A 701 -40.27 -35.54 29.94
CA LYS A 701 -39.60 -34.31 29.49
C LYS A 701 -38.76 -33.70 30.60
N GLY A 702 -37.46 -33.54 30.35
CA GLY A 702 -36.49 -33.02 31.33
C GLY A 702 -36.17 -33.99 32.47
N GLY A 703 -36.75 -35.19 32.45
CA GLY A 703 -36.49 -36.29 33.36
C GLY A 703 -36.72 -35.97 34.83
N MET A 704 -35.97 -36.68 35.66
CA MET A 704 -36.03 -36.65 37.11
C MET A 704 -35.70 -35.26 37.71
N LEU A 705 -34.82 -34.48 37.09
CA LEU A 705 -34.56 -33.09 37.51
C LEU A 705 -35.76 -32.16 37.28
N ALA A 706 -36.49 -32.33 36.16
CA ALA A 706 -37.70 -31.55 35.90
C ALA A 706 -38.84 -31.94 36.86
N TRP A 707 -38.96 -33.23 37.18
CA TRP A 707 -39.88 -33.72 38.22
C TRP A 707 -39.58 -33.09 39.59
N GLN A 708 -38.30 -33.03 39.97
CA GLN A 708 -37.86 -32.40 41.22
C GLN A 708 -38.08 -30.89 41.21
N ALA A 709 -37.79 -30.21 40.10
CA ALA A 709 -37.99 -28.77 39.97
C ALA A 709 -39.48 -28.37 40.07
N ALA A 710 -40.39 -29.26 39.66
CA ALA A 710 -41.83 -29.08 39.81
C ALA A 710 -42.34 -29.34 41.24
N GLY A 711 -41.48 -29.79 42.16
CA GLY A 711 -41.82 -30.03 43.57
C GLY A 711 -42.69 -31.26 43.81
N TYR A 712 -42.66 -32.24 42.91
CA TYR A 712 -43.49 -33.44 43.01
C TYR A 712 -42.90 -34.52 43.93
N PRO A 713 -43.75 -35.41 44.51
CA PRO A 713 -43.33 -36.42 45.45
C PRO A 713 -42.25 -37.35 44.88
N GLN A 714 -41.32 -37.76 45.73
CA GLN A 714 -40.24 -38.69 45.41
C GLN A 714 -40.20 -39.77 46.48
N ALA A 715 -39.93 -41.00 46.07
CA ALA A 715 -39.64 -42.12 46.96
C ALA A 715 -38.12 -42.29 47.09
N VAL A 716 -37.69 -42.87 48.21
CA VAL A 716 -36.29 -43.18 48.53
C VAL A 716 -36.26 -44.61 49.05
N GLU A 717 -35.28 -45.41 48.60
CA GLU A 717 -35.13 -46.82 48.97
C GLU A 717 -33.89 -47.09 49.82
#